data_AF-A0AA90YTH3-F1
#
_entry.id   AF-A0AA90YTH3-F1
#
_cell.length_a   1.000
_cell.length_b   1.000
_cell.length_c   1.000
_cell.angle_alpha   90.00
_cell.angle_beta   90.00
_cell.angle_gamma   90.00
#
_symmetry.space_group_name_H-M   'P 1'
#
loop_
_entity.id
_entity.type
_entity.pdbx_description
1 polymer ?
#
loop_
_entity_poly.entity_id
_entity_poly.type
_entity_poly.pdbx_seq_one_letter_code
_entity_poly.pdbx_strand_id
1 'polypeptide(L)'
;MLCKAAGGVSSFCISSEMRGLTQIRGASGFSAVAQLRALAAEVRQILGPNTKIGYAADWSEYFGYQPKGTSDRYFHLDPLWADDNIDFIGIDNYMPLSDWRDGEHHLDAEAGAPSIYDLGYLRSNIEGGEGYDWYYASPEEAEAQIRTPIEDQGHDEPWIWRYKDLRNWWSNSHHERIGGMRQPNPTDWVPGSKPIWFTELGCAAIDKGTNQPNKFLDPKSSESLLPAYSNGLRDDFIQVQYLTAMLGYWSDPKVNPISDIYGAPMLDMANAYVWAWDTRPFPTFPNLKRQWDDGENYPRGHWLNGRSGSRTLASVVTEICHGAGVTDIDVSGLYGVVRGYVIEDVTNARSALQPLMLRYGFDAIERDGVLKFQMRDGYGAVALNPDHLAISSDLEGTVEHRREAEAEMTGRVRLRFVQSDADHDVVAEEAVLPDDRTHSVSVNEMPLSMTRAEGRQTAERWLSEARVSRDTVRFALPPSQMHLGAGDLVRLTDAETGPVYRIDRLESADLQLVEAVRIEQGVYKASELNDDLATVKPYAAPVPVLPVFLDLPLITGAEAPHAPYLAVTGDPWPGAATVYSSSSDDSYRLSDVIAQRAVVGVTETPLRRASAGVWDEGPALKVKLLAGQLESRPRSSVMNGVNLASIGDGTPGNWEVFQFADAALEAPDVYALSGRLRGQLGTDALMPDVWPDGSVFVLLNDSVQQISLLRNERRLAKHYRIGPATRGYDDPSYQHLIASFAGNGLRPYAPVHMRVRSYAAGDELTWIRRARTDADDWSGLEIPLGEESESYLVRVIAGGTVLREELISEPRWTYSTAMKAADGLSGSYEVEVAQVSAVFGPGAWSRLAVGQAA
;
A
#
# COMPACT_ATOMS: atom_id res chain seq x y z
N MET A 1 -22.16 -6.10 -20.89
CA MET A 1 -21.51 -7.30 -21.49
C MET A 1 -20.62 -8.04 -20.50
N LEU A 2 -19.77 -7.35 -19.71
CA LEU A 2 -18.90 -7.98 -18.70
C LEU A 2 -19.67 -8.79 -17.64
N CYS A 3 -20.72 -8.23 -17.03
CA CYS A 3 -21.50 -8.95 -16.01
C CYS A 3 -22.09 -10.27 -16.54
N LYS A 4 -22.59 -10.28 -17.78
CA LYS A 4 -23.09 -11.49 -18.43
C LYS A 4 -21.96 -12.49 -18.72
N ALA A 5 -20.82 -12.01 -19.21
CA ALA A 5 -19.65 -12.85 -19.49
C ALA A 5 -19.07 -13.48 -18.21
N ALA A 6 -19.19 -12.79 -17.07
CA ALA A 6 -18.78 -13.28 -15.75
C ALA A 6 -19.75 -14.29 -15.11
N GLY A 7 -20.82 -14.69 -15.81
CA GLY A 7 -21.82 -15.65 -15.31
C GLY A 7 -23.09 -15.01 -14.72
N GLY A 8 -23.22 -13.68 -14.79
CA GLY A 8 -24.36 -12.92 -14.27
C GLY A 8 -24.04 -12.19 -12.95
N VAL A 9 -24.97 -11.33 -12.53
CA VAL A 9 -24.93 -10.58 -11.25
C VAL A 9 -26.31 -10.61 -10.60
N SER A 10 -26.36 -10.51 -9.27
CA SER A 10 -27.62 -10.46 -8.50
C SER A 10 -28.38 -9.16 -8.75
N SER A 11 -27.67 -8.03 -8.85
CA SER A 11 -28.23 -6.70 -9.08
C SER A 11 -27.35 -5.84 -10.00
N PHE A 12 -27.92 -4.78 -10.57
CA PHE A 12 -27.25 -3.86 -11.48
C PHE A 12 -27.87 -2.45 -11.41
N CYS A 13 -27.05 -1.43 -11.13
CA CYS A 13 -27.47 -0.02 -11.22
C CYS A 13 -27.23 0.51 -12.64
N ILE A 14 -28.26 1.08 -13.28
CA ILE A 14 -28.15 1.60 -14.65
C ILE A 14 -27.37 2.92 -14.72
N SER A 15 -27.32 3.68 -13.62
CA SER A 15 -26.54 4.90 -13.41
C SER A 15 -26.61 5.33 -11.93
N SER A 16 -25.74 6.29 -11.52
CA SER A 16 -25.78 6.99 -10.22
C SER A 16 -25.81 8.51 -10.40
N GLU A 17 -26.48 9.23 -9.48
CA GLU A 17 -26.37 10.69 -9.24
C GLU A 17 -26.45 11.62 -10.46
N MET A 18 -27.28 11.28 -11.45
CA MET A 18 -27.42 12.05 -12.69
C MET A 18 -28.31 13.30 -12.56
N ARG A 19 -28.31 13.95 -11.39
CA ARG A 19 -29.18 15.10 -11.02
C ARG A 19 -29.23 16.19 -12.07
N GLY A 20 -28.07 16.54 -12.62
CA GLY A 20 -27.97 17.56 -13.67
C GLY A 20 -28.66 17.18 -14.97
N LEU A 21 -28.82 15.88 -15.28
CA LEU A 21 -29.46 15.37 -16.48
C LEU A 21 -30.94 15.04 -16.25
N THR A 22 -31.27 14.37 -15.14
CA THR A 22 -32.63 13.94 -14.79
C THR A 22 -33.59 15.13 -14.66
N GLN A 23 -33.09 16.29 -14.23
CA GLN A 23 -33.87 17.52 -14.06
C GLN A 23 -33.99 18.36 -15.35
N ILE A 24 -33.36 17.98 -16.46
CA ILE A 24 -33.48 18.70 -17.74
C ILE A 24 -34.88 18.47 -18.34
N ARG A 25 -35.66 19.55 -18.37
CA ARG A 25 -37.03 19.53 -18.87
C ARG A 25 -37.14 20.24 -20.21
N GLY A 26 -37.67 19.52 -21.21
CA GLY A 26 -38.10 20.09 -22.49
C GLY A 26 -39.63 20.22 -22.58
N ALA A 27 -40.12 20.64 -23.75
CA ALA A 27 -41.56 20.75 -24.01
C ALA A 27 -42.32 19.41 -23.88
N SER A 28 -41.62 18.28 -24.01
CA SER A 28 -42.16 16.93 -23.91
C SER A 28 -41.89 16.24 -22.56
N GLY A 29 -41.43 16.98 -21.53
CA GLY A 29 -41.09 16.44 -20.22
C GLY A 29 -39.60 16.20 -20.01
N PHE A 30 -39.25 15.22 -19.18
CA PHE A 30 -37.88 14.92 -18.75
C PHE A 30 -37.23 13.88 -19.67
N SER A 31 -36.45 14.34 -20.64
CA SER A 31 -35.93 13.48 -21.72
C SER A 31 -34.91 12.46 -21.22
N ALA A 32 -34.07 12.81 -20.25
CA ALA A 32 -33.11 11.88 -19.66
C ALA A 32 -33.80 10.71 -18.95
N VAL A 33 -34.89 10.97 -18.24
CA VAL A 33 -35.69 9.93 -17.57
C VAL A 33 -36.27 8.94 -18.58
N ALA A 34 -36.78 9.43 -19.72
CA ALA A 34 -37.23 8.56 -20.79
C ALA A 34 -36.11 7.68 -21.38
N GLN A 35 -34.89 8.22 -21.50
CA GLN A 35 -33.72 7.45 -21.94
C GLN A 35 -33.26 6.43 -20.90
N LEU A 36 -33.32 6.75 -19.59
CA LEU A 36 -33.02 5.81 -18.51
C LEU A 36 -33.98 4.61 -18.53
N ARG A 37 -35.27 4.84 -18.82
CA ARG A 37 -36.24 3.75 -18.99
C ARG A 37 -35.90 2.84 -20.18
N ALA A 38 -35.55 3.45 -21.33
CA ALA A 38 -35.10 2.69 -22.49
C ALA A 38 -33.84 1.87 -22.17
N LEU A 39 -32.88 2.46 -21.47
CA LEU A 39 -31.67 1.78 -21.00
C LEU A 39 -31.99 0.63 -20.05
N ALA A 40 -32.92 0.80 -19.10
CA ALA A 40 -33.36 -0.27 -18.20
C ALA A 40 -33.93 -1.47 -18.98
N ALA A 41 -34.72 -1.22 -20.02
CA ALA A 41 -35.25 -2.26 -20.90
C ALA A 41 -34.14 -2.99 -21.69
N GLU A 42 -33.15 -2.26 -22.21
CA GLU A 42 -31.99 -2.86 -22.88
C GLU A 42 -31.14 -3.72 -21.93
N VAL A 43 -30.86 -3.21 -20.72
CA VAL A 43 -30.13 -3.96 -19.69
C VAL A 43 -30.89 -5.23 -19.30
N ARG A 44 -32.22 -5.15 -19.15
CA ARG A 44 -33.09 -6.31 -18.89
C ARG A 44 -32.96 -7.39 -19.96
N GLN A 45 -32.95 -7.01 -21.24
CA GLN A 45 -32.77 -7.95 -22.35
C GLN A 45 -31.40 -8.65 -22.31
N ILE A 46 -30.36 -7.95 -21.85
CA ILE A 46 -29.00 -8.48 -21.79
C ILE A 46 -28.82 -9.42 -20.59
N LEU A 47 -29.17 -8.96 -19.39
CA LEU A 47 -28.91 -9.65 -18.12
C LEU A 47 -29.99 -10.67 -17.75
N GLY A 48 -31.19 -10.55 -18.32
CA GLY A 48 -32.30 -11.48 -18.11
C GLY A 48 -33.19 -11.09 -16.92
N PRO A 49 -34.21 -11.91 -16.63
CA PRO A 49 -35.26 -11.58 -15.67
C PRO A 49 -34.83 -11.71 -14.19
N ASN A 50 -33.72 -12.41 -13.91
CA ASN A 50 -33.32 -12.71 -12.53
C ASN A 50 -32.46 -11.61 -11.89
N THR A 51 -31.75 -10.81 -12.67
CA THR A 51 -30.91 -9.71 -12.15
C THR A 51 -31.78 -8.55 -11.75
N LYS A 52 -31.62 -8.04 -10.52
CA LYS A 52 -32.35 -6.86 -10.04
C LYS A 52 -31.80 -5.58 -10.65
N ILE A 53 -32.64 -4.72 -11.21
CA ILE A 53 -32.20 -3.50 -11.89
C ILE A 53 -32.73 -2.27 -11.14
N GLY A 54 -31.89 -1.27 -10.91
CA GLY A 54 -32.29 -0.01 -10.29
C GLY A 54 -31.51 1.18 -10.83
N TYR A 55 -31.86 2.37 -10.36
CA TYR A 55 -31.12 3.62 -10.54
C TYR A 55 -30.76 4.16 -9.15
N ALA A 56 -29.51 4.58 -8.96
CA ALA A 56 -29.02 5.12 -7.70
C ALA A 56 -29.16 6.65 -7.74
N ALA A 57 -30.26 7.14 -7.18
CA ALA A 57 -30.57 8.56 -7.17
C ALA A 57 -29.82 9.26 -6.04
N ASP A 58 -29.31 10.46 -6.29
CA ASP A 58 -28.82 11.34 -5.22
C ASP A 58 -29.95 11.62 -4.19
N TRP A 59 -29.60 11.69 -2.90
CA TRP A 59 -30.58 11.94 -1.82
C TRP A 59 -31.42 13.21 -2.02
N SER A 60 -30.92 14.19 -2.77
CA SER A 60 -31.63 15.44 -3.08
C SER A 60 -32.44 15.39 -4.38
N GLU A 61 -32.46 14.27 -5.12
CA GLU A 61 -33.23 14.13 -6.37
C GLU A 61 -34.35 13.09 -6.33
N TYR A 62 -34.19 11.99 -5.56
CA TYR A 62 -35.09 10.82 -5.64
C TYR A 62 -36.58 11.17 -5.44
N PHE A 63 -36.84 12.10 -4.52
CA PHE A 63 -38.17 12.47 -4.02
C PHE A 63 -38.93 13.46 -4.93
N GLY A 64 -38.28 14.01 -5.96
CA GLY A 64 -38.87 14.97 -6.89
C GLY A 64 -38.03 16.23 -7.11
N TYR A 65 -38.50 17.07 -8.02
CA TYR A 65 -37.80 18.24 -8.54
C TYR A 65 -38.69 19.50 -8.44
N GLN A 66 -38.12 20.57 -7.87
CA GLN A 66 -38.73 21.90 -7.83
C GLN A 66 -37.89 22.87 -8.66
N PRO A 67 -38.38 23.34 -9.82
CA PRO A 67 -37.69 24.36 -10.59
C PRO A 67 -37.58 25.67 -9.80
N LYS A 68 -36.37 26.23 -9.74
CA LYS A 68 -36.09 27.49 -9.04
C LYS A 68 -37.00 28.61 -9.53
N GLY A 69 -37.58 29.37 -8.59
CA GLY A 69 -38.45 30.50 -8.88
C GLY A 69 -39.88 30.13 -9.30
N THR A 70 -40.27 28.86 -9.16
CA THR A 70 -41.64 28.38 -9.43
C THR A 70 -42.25 27.75 -8.18
N SER A 71 -43.58 27.67 -8.16
CA SER A 71 -44.34 26.87 -7.19
C SER A 71 -44.61 25.44 -7.71
N ASP A 72 -43.87 25.01 -8.74
CA ASP A 72 -44.03 23.68 -9.31
C ASP A 72 -43.29 22.62 -8.47
N ARG A 73 -43.87 21.42 -8.38
CA ARG A 73 -43.26 20.21 -7.83
C ARG A 73 -43.52 19.07 -8.82
N TYR A 74 -42.44 18.49 -9.33
CA TYR A 74 -42.47 17.38 -10.27
C TYR A 74 -41.89 16.10 -9.64
N PHE A 75 -42.65 15.02 -9.60
CA PHE A 75 -42.16 13.67 -9.35
C PHE A 75 -41.55 13.08 -10.63
N HIS A 76 -40.56 13.80 -11.15
CA HIS A 76 -39.96 13.56 -12.47
C HIS A 76 -39.38 12.16 -12.69
N LEU A 77 -39.01 11.45 -11.62
CA LEU A 77 -38.47 10.09 -11.67
C LEU A 77 -39.55 9.00 -11.55
N ASP A 78 -40.80 9.33 -11.20
CA ASP A 78 -41.88 8.35 -11.08
C ASP A 78 -42.08 7.49 -12.33
N PRO A 79 -41.97 8.01 -13.57
CA PRO A 79 -42.05 7.16 -14.76
C PRO A 79 -40.96 6.08 -14.82
N LEU A 80 -39.77 6.33 -14.25
CA LEU A 80 -38.70 5.35 -14.12
C LEU A 80 -38.97 4.41 -12.94
N TRP A 81 -39.36 4.96 -11.79
CA TRP A 81 -39.70 4.20 -10.59
C TRP A 81 -40.88 3.25 -10.79
N ALA A 82 -41.84 3.60 -11.62
CA ALA A 82 -42.98 2.75 -11.98
C ALA A 82 -42.65 1.72 -13.07
N ASP A 83 -41.55 1.86 -13.81
CA ASP A 83 -41.24 0.99 -14.96
C ASP A 83 -41.01 -0.47 -14.55
N ASP A 84 -41.65 -1.42 -15.22
CA ASP A 84 -41.56 -2.86 -14.90
C ASP A 84 -40.13 -3.42 -14.96
N ASN A 85 -39.21 -2.74 -15.66
CA ASN A 85 -37.81 -3.15 -15.71
C ASN A 85 -37.01 -2.76 -14.46
N ILE A 86 -37.50 -1.82 -13.64
CA ILE A 86 -36.88 -1.41 -12.37
C ILE A 86 -37.44 -2.24 -11.21
N ASP A 87 -36.56 -2.87 -10.44
CA ASP A 87 -36.92 -3.72 -9.30
C ASP A 87 -36.84 -2.99 -7.95
N PHE A 88 -36.02 -1.95 -7.83
CA PHE A 88 -35.79 -1.22 -6.56
C PHE A 88 -35.49 0.26 -6.81
N ILE A 89 -35.74 1.08 -5.79
CA ILE A 89 -35.40 2.51 -5.75
C ILE A 89 -34.05 2.65 -5.06
N GLY A 90 -32.99 2.95 -5.81
CA GLY A 90 -31.67 3.20 -5.24
C GLY A 90 -31.55 4.64 -4.78
N ILE A 91 -31.02 4.86 -3.58
CA ILE A 91 -30.75 6.18 -3.02
C ILE A 91 -29.32 6.22 -2.47
N ASP A 92 -28.56 7.22 -2.89
CA ASP A 92 -27.25 7.56 -2.34
C ASP A 92 -27.50 8.50 -1.14
N ASN A 93 -27.70 7.89 0.04
CA ASN A 93 -28.25 8.50 1.24
C ASN A 93 -27.18 9.23 2.06
N TYR A 94 -27.00 10.52 1.77
CA TYR A 94 -26.12 11.41 2.52
C TYR A 94 -26.86 12.55 3.23
N MET A 95 -28.07 12.28 3.71
CA MET A 95 -28.90 13.27 4.39
C MET A 95 -28.31 13.66 5.77
N PRO A 96 -28.32 14.96 6.16
CA PRO A 96 -27.79 15.43 7.43
C PRO A 96 -28.41 14.74 8.65
N LEU A 97 -27.58 14.38 9.64
CA LEU A 97 -28.03 13.85 10.94
C LEU A 97 -27.77 14.82 12.11
N SER A 98 -27.22 16.00 11.83
CA SER A 98 -26.95 17.02 12.85
C SER A 98 -26.83 18.43 12.27
N ASP A 99 -26.94 19.44 13.12
CA ASP A 99 -26.61 20.85 12.85
C ASP A 99 -25.72 21.40 13.99
N TRP A 100 -24.76 20.56 14.41
CA TRP A 100 -23.96 20.78 15.61
C TRP A 100 -22.91 21.89 15.42
N ARG A 101 -22.62 22.65 16.48
CA ARG A 101 -21.63 23.75 16.51
C ARG A 101 -20.73 23.65 17.73
N ASP A 102 -19.66 24.43 17.77
CA ASP A 102 -18.81 24.52 18.96
C ASP A 102 -19.52 25.32 20.07
N GLY A 103 -19.37 24.89 21.34
CA GLY A 103 -19.90 25.59 22.53
C GLY A 103 -21.27 25.10 23.01
N GLU A 104 -21.83 25.76 24.04
CA GLU A 104 -23.09 25.37 24.71
C GLU A 104 -24.31 26.22 24.27
N HIS A 105 -24.12 27.22 23.41
CA HIS A 105 -25.15 28.24 23.07
C HIS A 105 -25.77 28.06 21.68
N HIS A 106 -25.62 26.89 21.07
CA HIS A 106 -26.29 26.57 19.81
C HIS A 106 -27.59 25.79 20.09
N LEU A 107 -28.56 25.88 19.18
CA LEU A 107 -29.92 25.39 19.41
C LEU A 107 -29.99 23.91 19.80
N ASP A 108 -29.12 23.06 19.28
CA ASP A 108 -29.10 21.62 19.59
C ASP A 108 -28.62 21.34 21.02
N ALA A 109 -27.62 22.07 21.51
CA ALA A 109 -27.16 21.98 22.90
C ALA A 109 -28.21 22.56 23.85
N GLU A 110 -28.82 23.70 23.51
CA GLU A 110 -29.92 24.31 24.28
C GLU A 110 -31.18 23.42 24.32
N ALA A 111 -31.41 22.63 23.27
CA ALA A 111 -32.47 21.62 23.22
C ALA A 111 -32.17 20.38 24.08
N GLY A 112 -30.98 20.30 24.69
CA GLY A 112 -30.59 19.27 25.64
C GLY A 112 -29.81 18.09 25.06
N ALA A 113 -29.35 18.16 23.82
CA ALA A 113 -28.43 17.15 23.28
C ALA A 113 -27.04 17.33 23.94
N PRO A 114 -26.49 16.30 24.62
CA PRO A 114 -25.26 16.45 25.40
C PRO A 114 -23.99 16.49 24.54
N SER A 115 -24.06 15.96 23.32
CA SER A 115 -22.94 15.89 22.39
C SER A 115 -23.43 15.57 20.98
N ILE A 116 -22.64 15.94 19.96
CA ILE A 116 -22.84 15.45 18.58
C ILE A 116 -22.79 13.92 18.49
N TYR A 117 -22.06 13.28 19.41
CA TYR A 117 -21.95 11.83 19.44
C TYR A 117 -23.16 11.13 20.07
N ASP A 118 -24.14 11.87 20.60
CA ASP A 118 -25.30 11.25 21.23
C ASP A 118 -26.14 10.49 20.20
N LEU A 119 -26.35 9.19 20.46
CA LEU A 119 -27.13 8.34 19.54
C LEU A 119 -28.61 8.73 19.49
N GLY A 120 -29.15 9.27 20.59
CA GLY A 120 -30.53 9.75 20.64
C GLY A 120 -30.72 10.94 19.70
N TYR A 121 -29.83 11.92 19.80
CA TYR A 121 -29.75 13.09 18.94
C TYR A 121 -29.62 12.70 17.46
N LEU A 122 -28.61 11.89 17.09
CA LEU A 122 -28.42 11.48 15.70
C LEU A 122 -29.61 10.70 15.14
N ARG A 123 -30.22 9.81 15.94
CA ARG A 123 -31.41 9.04 15.51
C ARG A 123 -32.65 9.91 15.35
N SER A 124 -32.86 10.87 16.25
CA SER A 124 -33.99 11.82 16.15
C SER A 124 -33.92 12.66 14.88
N ASN A 125 -32.72 12.86 14.33
CA ASN A 125 -32.50 13.57 13.08
C ASN A 125 -32.60 12.67 11.83
N ILE A 126 -32.92 11.38 11.91
CA ILE A 126 -33.09 10.55 10.68
C ILE A 126 -34.41 10.92 9.97
N GLU A 127 -35.51 10.93 10.72
CA GLU A 127 -36.83 11.45 10.29
C GLU A 127 -37.19 12.72 11.10
N GLY A 128 -36.25 13.66 11.15
CA GLY A 128 -36.36 14.93 11.87
C GLY A 128 -35.22 15.89 11.50
N GLY A 129 -35.24 17.10 12.03
CA GLY A 129 -34.19 18.11 11.78
C GLY A 129 -34.22 18.72 10.37
N GLU A 130 -33.04 19.16 9.88
CA GLU A 130 -32.93 19.76 8.55
C GLU A 130 -33.42 18.79 7.48
N GLY A 131 -34.27 19.27 6.56
CA GLY A 131 -34.83 18.47 5.46
C GLY A 131 -36.05 17.63 5.82
N TYR A 132 -36.47 17.65 7.09
CA TYR A 132 -37.72 17.03 7.55
C TYR A 132 -38.59 18.05 8.30
N ASP A 133 -38.10 18.60 9.40
CA ASP A 133 -38.83 19.57 10.21
C ASP A 133 -38.66 21.00 9.66
N TRP A 134 -37.45 21.33 9.22
CA TRP A 134 -37.08 22.69 8.84
C TRP A 134 -36.00 22.74 7.75
N TYR A 135 -35.77 23.93 7.19
CA TYR A 135 -34.66 24.25 6.28
C TYR A 135 -34.15 25.68 6.54
N TYR A 136 -32.96 26.01 6.02
CA TYR A 136 -32.44 27.37 6.01
C TYR A 136 -32.78 28.08 4.68
N ALA A 137 -33.41 29.26 4.73
CA ALA A 137 -33.76 29.99 3.50
C ALA A 137 -32.60 30.81 2.93
N SER A 138 -31.60 31.15 3.76
CA SER A 138 -30.38 31.82 3.34
C SER A 138 -29.15 31.43 4.19
N PRO A 139 -27.91 31.74 3.73
CA PRO A 139 -26.70 31.55 4.53
C PRO A 139 -26.69 32.37 5.83
N GLU A 140 -27.30 33.56 5.84
CA GLU A 140 -27.40 34.40 7.04
C GLU A 140 -28.34 33.78 8.09
N GLU A 141 -29.44 33.16 7.63
CA GLU A 141 -30.32 32.38 8.52
C GLU A 141 -29.61 31.13 9.05
N ALA A 142 -28.81 30.46 8.22
CA ALA A 142 -27.98 29.36 8.66
C ALA A 142 -27.02 29.81 9.77
N GLU A 143 -26.32 30.93 9.61
CA GLU A 143 -25.40 31.44 10.64
C GLU A 143 -26.12 31.74 11.97
N ALA A 144 -27.32 32.30 11.91
CA ALA A 144 -28.13 32.62 13.09
C ALA A 144 -28.99 31.45 13.63
N GLN A 145 -28.90 30.26 13.03
CA GLN A 145 -29.77 29.10 13.29
C GLN A 145 -31.29 29.43 13.19
N ILE A 146 -31.67 30.29 12.25
CA ILE A 146 -33.09 30.60 11.98
C ILE A 146 -33.68 29.46 11.12
N ARG A 147 -34.27 28.48 11.80
CA ARG A 147 -34.84 27.27 11.20
C ARG A 147 -36.27 27.51 10.70
N THR A 148 -36.47 27.52 9.37
CA THR A 148 -37.79 27.72 8.76
C THR A 148 -38.55 26.39 8.65
N PRO A 149 -39.76 26.24 9.22
CA PRO A 149 -40.53 25.00 9.16
C PRO A 149 -40.88 24.55 7.74
N ILE A 150 -40.90 23.23 7.49
CA ILE A 150 -41.37 22.63 6.24
C ILE A 150 -42.86 22.25 6.38
N GLU A 151 -43.73 23.00 5.70
CA GLU A 151 -45.20 22.87 5.77
C GLU A 151 -45.84 22.81 4.37
N ASP A 152 -47.05 22.24 4.28
CA ASP A 152 -47.93 22.33 3.09
C ASP A 152 -49.37 22.67 3.51
N GLN A 153 -49.58 23.89 4.03
CA GLN A 153 -50.86 24.33 4.62
C GLN A 153 -52.07 24.18 3.68
N GLY A 154 -51.86 24.12 2.36
CA GLY A 154 -52.93 24.00 1.38
C GLY A 154 -53.50 22.59 1.21
N HIS A 155 -52.70 21.56 1.49
CA HIS A 155 -53.06 20.16 1.20
C HIS A 155 -52.66 19.14 2.27
N ASP A 156 -51.96 19.57 3.33
CA ASP A 156 -51.49 18.70 4.41
C ASP A 156 -50.58 17.55 3.90
N GLU A 157 -49.78 17.83 2.87
CA GLU A 157 -48.82 16.90 2.28
C GLU A 157 -47.37 17.42 2.43
N PRO A 158 -46.88 17.78 3.64
CA PRO A 158 -45.55 18.37 3.80
C PRO A 158 -44.42 17.42 3.36
N TRP A 159 -44.68 16.11 3.35
CA TRP A 159 -43.75 15.07 2.90
C TRP A 159 -43.25 15.28 1.46
N ILE A 160 -43.99 15.95 0.58
CA ILE A 160 -43.54 16.22 -0.80
C ILE A 160 -42.35 17.19 -0.84
N TRP A 161 -42.14 17.96 0.23
CA TRP A 161 -41.04 18.92 0.38
C TRP A 161 -39.90 18.39 1.27
N ARG A 162 -40.09 17.24 1.91
CA ARG A 162 -39.15 16.66 2.88
C ARG A 162 -38.32 15.58 2.22
N TYR A 163 -37.06 15.88 1.88
CA TYR A 163 -36.20 14.88 1.24
C TYR A 163 -35.83 13.72 2.18
N LYS A 164 -36.04 13.85 3.49
CA LYS A 164 -35.81 12.76 4.46
C LYS A 164 -37.03 11.88 4.69
N ASP A 165 -38.21 12.28 4.20
CA ASP A 165 -39.46 11.59 4.50
C ASP A 165 -39.70 10.39 3.57
N LEU A 166 -38.77 9.42 3.64
CA LEU A 166 -38.79 8.19 2.85
C LEU A 166 -40.09 7.41 3.04
N ARG A 167 -40.61 7.36 4.28
CA ARG A 167 -41.81 6.59 4.61
C ARG A 167 -43.05 7.17 3.94
N ASN A 168 -43.29 8.48 4.07
CA ASN A 168 -44.48 9.07 3.45
C ASN A 168 -44.34 9.15 1.93
N TRP A 169 -43.14 9.41 1.39
CA TRP A 169 -42.91 9.31 -0.05
C TRP A 169 -43.26 7.92 -0.57
N TRP A 170 -42.77 6.86 0.08
CA TRP A 170 -43.02 5.48 -0.36
C TRP A 170 -44.48 5.03 -0.20
N SER A 171 -45.18 5.52 0.85
CA SER A 171 -46.51 5.04 1.24
C SER A 171 -47.69 5.79 0.61
N ASN A 172 -47.46 6.94 -0.04
CA ASN A 172 -48.54 7.80 -0.54
C ASN A 172 -48.59 7.88 -2.07
N SER A 173 -49.78 8.18 -2.60
CA SER A 173 -49.95 8.47 -4.02
C SER A 173 -49.31 9.81 -4.36
N HIS A 174 -48.51 9.86 -5.41
CA HIS A 174 -47.82 11.08 -5.83
C HIS A 174 -48.70 11.93 -6.75
N HIS A 175 -48.82 13.22 -6.45
CA HIS A 175 -49.58 14.18 -7.25
C HIS A 175 -48.76 15.44 -7.51
N GLU A 176 -48.52 15.75 -8.79
CA GLU A 176 -47.75 16.93 -9.18
C GLU A 176 -48.34 18.23 -8.63
N ARG A 177 -47.46 19.21 -8.37
CA ARG A 177 -47.86 20.61 -8.19
C ARG A 177 -47.49 21.39 -9.45
N ILE A 178 -48.47 21.93 -10.15
CA ILE A 178 -48.24 22.79 -11.33
C ILE A 178 -48.84 24.16 -11.03
N GLY A 179 -48.01 25.19 -11.06
CA GLY A 179 -48.34 26.52 -10.56
C GLY A 179 -48.75 26.53 -9.09
N GLY A 180 -48.26 25.57 -8.29
CA GLY A 180 -48.67 25.38 -6.90
C GLY A 180 -49.98 24.61 -6.70
N MET A 181 -50.67 24.21 -7.79
CA MET A 181 -51.92 23.45 -7.69
C MET A 181 -51.68 21.94 -7.76
N ARG A 182 -52.20 21.21 -6.77
CA ARG A 182 -52.25 19.75 -6.75
C ARG A 182 -53.05 19.20 -7.93
N GLN A 183 -52.42 18.38 -8.76
CA GLN A 183 -53.10 17.73 -9.88
C GLN A 183 -54.09 16.66 -9.40
N PRO A 184 -55.26 16.52 -10.05
CA PRO A 184 -56.30 15.60 -9.60
C PRO A 184 -55.91 14.13 -9.79
N ASN A 185 -55.14 13.82 -10.83
CA ASN A 185 -54.67 12.47 -11.11
C ASN A 185 -53.29 12.26 -10.47
N PRO A 186 -53.03 11.07 -9.89
CA PRO A 186 -51.69 10.72 -9.46
C PRO A 186 -50.76 10.45 -10.65
N THR A 187 -49.46 10.39 -10.39
CA THR A 187 -48.46 9.88 -11.33
C THR A 187 -48.57 8.36 -11.48
N ASP A 188 -47.65 7.77 -12.26
CA ASP A 188 -47.56 6.32 -12.43
C ASP A 188 -47.06 5.58 -11.17
N TRP A 189 -46.60 6.30 -10.13
CA TRP A 189 -46.14 5.68 -8.89
C TRP A 189 -47.28 4.95 -8.18
N VAL A 190 -47.03 3.68 -7.84
CA VAL A 190 -47.92 2.87 -7.00
C VAL A 190 -47.32 2.82 -5.60
N PRO A 191 -48.05 3.28 -4.57
CA PRO A 191 -47.57 3.24 -3.19
C PRO A 191 -47.14 1.84 -2.77
N GLY A 192 -45.99 1.75 -2.10
CA GLY A 192 -45.49 0.49 -1.59
C GLY A 192 -44.98 -0.51 -2.64
N SER A 193 -44.91 -0.13 -3.92
CA SER A 193 -44.71 -1.09 -5.02
C SER A 193 -43.30 -1.67 -5.14
N LYS A 194 -42.28 -0.94 -4.72
CA LYS A 194 -40.86 -1.36 -4.83
C LYS A 194 -40.08 -1.04 -3.56
N PRO A 195 -39.11 -1.88 -3.16
CA PRO A 195 -38.24 -1.58 -2.03
C PRO A 195 -37.28 -0.43 -2.35
N ILE A 196 -36.87 0.29 -1.31
CA ILE A 196 -35.78 1.26 -1.31
C ILE A 196 -34.50 0.54 -0.90
N TRP A 197 -33.42 0.79 -1.63
CA TRP A 197 -32.06 0.37 -1.31
C TRP A 197 -31.22 1.61 -1.07
N PHE A 198 -30.44 1.63 0.02
CA PHE A 198 -29.37 2.62 0.14
C PHE A 198 -28.19 2.13 -0.68
N THR A 199 -28.11 2.60 -1.93
CA THR A 199 -27.03 2.28 -2.86
C THR A 199 -25.70 2.87 -2.43
N GLU A 200 -25.76 3.96 -1.68
CA GLU A 200 -24.68 4.47 -0.83
C GLU A 200 -25.26 5.00 0.50
N LEU A 201 -24.48 4.89 1.57
CA LEU A 201 -24.66 5.65 2.80
C LEU A 201 -23.31 5.79 3.51
N GLY A 202 -23.13 6.81 4.34
CA GLY A 202 -21.90 6.98 5.10
C GLY A 202 -21.66 8.44 5.48
N CYS A 203 -20.69 8.67 6.35
CA CYS A 203 -20.10 9.98 6.54
C CYS A 203 -18.57 9.86 6.59
N ALA A 204 -17.90 10.95 6.24
CA ALA A 204 -16.46 11.05 6.36
C ALA A 204 -16.03 10.96 7.83
N ALA A 205 -14.83 10.39 8.07
CA ALA A 205 -14.20 10.35 9.40
C ALA A 205 -13.55 11.71 9.74
N ILE A 206 -14.37 12.74 9.84
CA ILE A 206 -13.96 14.14 10.04
C ILE A 206 -14.90 14.80 11.04
N ASP A 207 -14.38 15.74 11.83
CA ASP A 207 -15.16 16.53 12.79
C ASP A 207 -16.48 17.00 12.18
N LYS A 208 -17.59 16.75 12.89
CA LYS A 208 -18.96 17.08 12.44
C LYS A 208 -19.33 16.52 11.06
N GLY A 209 -18.78 15.37 10.67
CA GLY A 209 -19.12 14.68 9.41
C GLY A 209 -20.63 14.42 9.24
N THR A 210 -21.38 14.27 10.34
CA THR A 210 -22.84 14.10 10.35
C THR A 210 -23.63 15.35 9.95
N ASN A 211 -23.03 16.55 10.02
CA ASN A 211 -23.69 17.79 9.58
C ASN A 211 -23.91 17.77 8.07
N GLN A 212 -22.94 17.24 7.30
CA GLN A 212 -23.04 17.11 5.85
C GLN A 212 -22.36 15.80 5.41
N PRO A 213 -23.05 14.65 5.53
CA PRO A 213 -22.46 13.34 5.27
C PRO A 213 -21.92 13.15 3.85
N ASN A 214 -22.40 13.94 2.88
CA ASN A 214 -21.94 13.93 1.49
C ASN A 214 -20.57 14.61 1.30
N LYS A 215 -20.10 15.39 2.26
CA LYS A 215 -18.85 16.14 2.16
C LYS A 215 -17.65 15.30 2.57
N PHE A 216 -16.57 15.44 1.81
CA PHE A 216 -15.25 14.88 2.12
C PHE A 216 -14.16 15.81 1.59
N LEU A 217 -12.98 15.71 2.20
CA LEU A 217 -11.79 16.43 1.75
C LEU A 217 -11.09 15.64 0.65
N ASP A 218 -11.12 16.18 -0.56
CA ASP A 218 -10.25 15.77 -1.66
C ASP A 218 -9.64 17.02 -2.31
N PRO A 219 -8.37 17.37 -2.05
CA PRO A 219 -7.73 18.56 -2.62
C PRO A 219 -7.78 18.64 -4.16
N LYS A 220 -8.09 17.54 -4.85
CA LYS A 220 -8.18 17.45 -6.30
C LYS A 220 -9.60 17.64 -6.84
N SER A 221 -10.62 17.63 -5.98
CA SER A 221 -12.02 17.82 -6.37
C SER A 221 -12.48 19.27 -6.15
N SER A 222 -13.22 19.81 -7.12
CA SER A 222 -13.90 21.10 -6.96
C SER A 222 -15.04 21.07 -5.94
N GLU A 223 -15.47 19.88 -5.49
CA GLU A 223 -16.53 19.70 -4.49
C GLU A 223 -16.00 19.50 -3.06
N SER A 224 -14.67 19.54 -2.89
CA SER A 224 -13.97 19.42 -1.62
C SER A 224 -14.25 20.58 -0.69
N LEU A 225 -15.15 20.34 0.26
CA LEU A 225 -15.53 21.28 1.29
C LEU A 225 -15.57 20.53 2.62
N LEU A 226 -15.23 21.23 3.69
CA LEU A 226 -15.48 20.74 5.04
C LEU A 226 -17.00 20.66 5.27
N PRO A 227 -17.47 19.67 6.06
CA PRO A 227 -18.82 19.73 6.59
C PRO A 227 -19.05 21.07 7.31
N ALA A 228 -20.29 21.57 7.27
CA ALA A 228 -20.64 22.82 7.93
C ALA A 228 -20.16 22.85 9.39
N TYR A 229 -19.46 23.94 9.76
CA TYR A 229 -18.91 24.19 11.10
C TYR A 229 -17.83 23.20 11.58
N SER A 230 -17.33 22.31 10.72
CA SER A 230 -16.23 21.40 11.01
C SER A 230 -14.90 22.15 11.16
N ASN A 231 -14.06 21.72 12.10
CA ASN A 231 -12.66 22.15 12.19
C ASN A 231 -11.71 21.33 11.28
N GLY A 232 -12.23 20.31 10.58
CA GLY A 232 -11.48 19.50 9.63
C GLY A 232 -10.55 18.43 10.22
N LEU A 233 -10.56 18.23 11.54
CA LEU A 233 -9.79 17.19 12.20
C LEU A 233 -10.37 15.80 11.92
N ARG A 234 -9.49 14.80 11.90
CA ARG A 234 -9.89 13.39 11.81
C ARG A 234 -10.72 13.00 13.02
N ASP A 235 -11.87 12.39 12.76
CA ASP A 235 -12.78 11.86 13.77
C ASP A 235 -13.33 10.52 13.31
N ASP A 236 -12.71 9.43 13.76
CA ASP A 236 -13.18 8.09 13.43
C ASP A 236 -14.43 7.72 14.27
N PHE A 237 -14.68 8.38 15.40
CA PHE A 237 -15.78 8.03 16.29
C PHE A 237 -17.13 8.54 15.75
N ILE A 238 -17.18 9.74 15.16
CA ILE A 238 -18.42 10.23 14.53
C ILE A 238 -18.88 9.31 13.39
N GLN A 239 -17.95 8.73 12.62
CA GLN A 239 -18.27 7.76 11.58
C GLN A 239 -18.92 6.49 12.17
N VAL A 240 -18.39 5.99 13.30
CA VAL A 240 -19.00 4.86 14.03
C VAL A 240 -20.40 5.22 14.52
N GLN A 241 -20.60 6.43 15.07
CA GLN A 241 -21.89 6.87 15.60
C GLN A 241 -22.93 7.08 14.49
N TYR A 242 -22.55 7.66 13.35
CA TYR A 242 -23.41 7.77 12.16
C TYR A 242 -23.93 6.40 11.73
N LEU A 243 -23.03 5.43 11.56
CA LEU A 243 -23.41 4.08 11.11
C LEU A 243 -24.27 3.37 12.17
N THR A 244 -23.94 3.52 13.45
CA THR A 244 -24.71 2.95 14.57
C THR A 244 -26.12 3.56 14.66
N ALA A 245 -26.26 4.85 14.38
CA ALA A 245 -27.54 5.54 14.31
C ALA A 245 -28.36 5.06 13.11
N MET A 246 -27.81 5.12 11.90
CA MET A 246 -28.52 4.82 10.65
C MET A 246 -28.92 3.34 10.55
N LEU A 247 -27.99 2.42 10.79
CA LEU A 247 -28.27 0.98 10.73
C LEU A 247 -29.22 0.56 11.86
N GLY A 248 -29.05 1.13 13.05
CA GLY A 248 -29.89 0.81 14.21
C GLY A 248 -31.34 1.29 14.05
N TYR A 249 -31.54 2.48 13.50
CA TYR A 249 -32.87 3.06 13.29
C TYR A 249 -33.70 2.23 12.31
N TRP A 250 -33.17 2.00 11.11
CA TRP A 250 -33.90 1.32 10.04
C TRP A 250 -34.05 -0.20 10.23
N SER A 251 -33.32 -0.77 11.18
CA SER A 251 -33.51 -2.17 11.61
C SER A 251 -34.72 -2.36 12.54
N ASP A 252 -35.29 -1.29 13.11
CA ASP A 252 -36.51 -1.41 13.92
C ASP A 252 -37.74 -1.56 13.01
N PRO A 253 -38.46 -2.70 13.08
CA PRO A 253 -39.65 -2.94 12.26
C PRO A 253 -40.79 -1.94 12.51
N LYS A 254 -40.75 -1.17 13.61
CA LYS A 254 -41.75 -0.12 13.89
C LYS A 254 -41.61 1.09 12.98
N VAL A 255 -40.41 1.35 12.45
CA VAL A 255 -40.13 2.52 11.60
C VAL A 255 -39.92 2.15 10.13
N ASN A 256 -39.77 0.87 9.82
CA ASN A 256 -39.59 0.34 8.47
C ASN A 256 -40.78 -0.56 8.08
N PRO A 257 -41.86 0.00 7.50
CA PRO A 257 -43.11 -0.72 7.24
C PRO A 257 -42.94 -1.83 6.20
N ILE A 258 -43.80 -2.84 6.24
CA ILE A 258 -43.80 -3.96 5.27
C ILE A 258 -44.76 -3.66 4.13
N SER A 259 -44.35 -3.93 2.89
CA SER A 259 -45.21 -3.83 1.71
C SER A 259 -46.20 -4.99 1.62
N ASP A 260 -47.47 -4.67 1.38
CA ASP A 260 -48.50 -5.66 1.03
C ASP A 260 -48.31 -6.25 -0.39
N ILE A 261 -47.48 -5.63 -1.24
CA ILE A 261 -47.28 -6.04 -2.64
C ILE A 261 -46.20 -7.13 -2.75
N TYR A 262 -45.05 -6.94 -2.09
CA TYR A 262 -43.92 -7.87 -2.17
C TYR A 262 -43.57 -8.54 -0.83
N GLY A 263 -44.26 -8.20 0.27
CA GLY A 263 -44.16 -8.91 1.55
C GLY A 263 -42.84 -8.72 2.31
N ALA A 264 -42.09 -7.65 2.04
CA ALA A 264 -40.83 -7.33 2.73
C ALA A 264 -40.78 -5.84 3.15
N PRO A 265 -39.81 -5.43 3.99
CA PRO A 265 -39.69 -4.05 4.46
C PRO A 265 -39.48 -3.03 3.33
N MET A 266 -39.98 -1.81 3.54
CA MET A 266 -39.81 -0.66 2.64
C MET A 266 -38.35 -0.43 2.29
N LEU A 267 -37.49 -0.35 3.30
CA LEU A 267 -36.05 -0.19 3.13
C LEU A 267 -35.36 -1.54 3.38
N ASP A 268 -34.67 -2.04 2.36
CA ASP A 268 -33.96 -3.32 2.44
C ASP A 268 -32.56 -3.13 3.02
N MET A 269 -32.43 -3.31 4.33
CA MET A 269 -31.14 -3.17 5.03
C MET A 269 -30.12 -4.25 4.67
N ALA A 270 -30.51 -5.35 4.02
CA ALA A 270 -29.57 -6.31 3.45
C ALA A 270 -28.89 -5.77 2.18
N ASN A 271 -29.48 -4.75 1.56
CA ASN A 271 -28.97 -4.03 0.39
C ASN A 271 -28.73 -2.54 0.71
N ALA A 272 -28.19 -2.26 1.91
CA ALA A 272 -27.69 -0.95 2.31
C ALA A 272 -26.15 -0.95 2.28
N TYR A 273 -25.56 -0.22 1.35
CA TYR A 273 -24.13 -0.27 1.05
C TYR A 273 -23.39 0.92 1.65
N VAL A 274 -22.47 0.66 2.57
CA VAL A 274 -21.69 1.72 3.21
C VAL A 274 -20.55 2.16 2.29
N TRP A 275 -20.53 3.44 1.95
CA TRP A 275 -19.41 4.08 1.28
C TRP A 275 -18.35 4.45 2.33
N ALA A 276 -17.08 4.03 2.22
CA ALA A 276 -16.52 3.17 1.18
C ALA A 276 -15.65 2.04 1.74
N TRP A 277 -15.67 0.89 1.07
CA TRP A 277 -14.68 -0.16 1.26
C TRP A 277 -13.81 -0.30 0.01
N ASP A 278 -12.53 -0.01 0.13
CA ASP A 278 -11.57 -0.16 -0.95
C ASP A 278 -11.06 -1.60 -1.06
N THR A 279 -10.87 -2.09 -2.29
CA THR A 279 -10.32 -3.43 -2.52
C THR A 279 -8.81 -3.51 -2.36
N ARG A 280 -8.11 -2.37 -2.35
CA ARG A 280 -6.67 -2.30 -2.07
C ARG A 280 -6.39 -2.75 -0.63
N PRO A 281 -5.34 -3.56 -0.42
CA PRO A 281 -5.06 -4.13 0.90
C PRO A 281 -4.62 -3.05 1.88
N PHE A 282 -5.21 -3.06 3.08
CA PHE A 282 -4.77 -2.26 4.22
C PHE A 282 -3.67 -3.01 5.00
N PRO A 283 -2.61 -2.34 5.52
CA PRO A 283 -2.35 -0.90 5.49
C PRO A 283 -1.53 -0.47 4.27
N THR A 284 -1.32 -1.34 3.27
CA THR A 284 -0.60 -0.94 2.06
C THR A 284 -1.26 0.31 1.49
N PHE A 285 -2.57 0.27 1.19
CA PHE A 285 -3.42 1.46 1.07
C PHE A 285 -3.83 1.90 2.48
N PRO A 286 -3.71 3.19 2.83
CA PRO A 286 -3.38 4.36 1.98
C PRO A 286 -1.89 4.69 1.78
N ASN A 287 -0.98 3.92 2.37
CA ASN A 287 0.40 4.33 2.60
C ASN A 287 1.35 4.22 1.38
N LEU A 288 1.09 3.35 0.40
CA LEU A 288 2.01 3.12 -0.73
C LEU A 288 1.84 4.16 -1.84
N LYS A 289 2.23 5.41 -1.54
CA LYS A 289 2.08 6.59 -2.43
C LYS A 289 2.76 6.50 -3.80
N ARG A 290 3.72 5.57 -3.98
CA ARG A 290 4.35 5.35 -5.30
C ARG A 290 3.41 4.64 -6.28
N GLN A 291 2.39 3.95 -5.77
CA GLN A 291 1.43 3.23 -6.60
C GLN A 291 0.08 3.95 -6.67
N TRP A 292 -0.30 4.72 -5.64
CA TRP A 292 -1.59 5.40 -5.59
C TRP A 292 -1.46 6.84 -5.11
N ASP A 293 -2.30 7.71 -5.68
CA ASP A 293 -2.22 9.17 -5.51
C ASP A 293 -3.27 9.74 -4.54
N ASP A 294 -4.20 8.93 -4.05
CA ASP A 294 -5.37 9.32 -3.26
C ASP A 294 -5.26 8.96 -1.76
N GLY A 295 -4.12 8.42 -1.33
CA GLY A 295 -3.92 8.02 0.07
C GLY A 295 -4.07 9.17 1.08
N GLU A 296 -3.80 10.41 0.69
CA GLU A 296 -3.92 11.59 1.56
C GLU A 296 -5.36 11.94 1.96
N ASN A 297 -6.34 11.42 1.22
CA ASN A 297 -7.76 11.61 1.50
C ASN A 297 -8.28 10.61 2.56
N TYR A 298 -7.58 9.48 2.75
CA TYR A 298 -8.01 8.42 3.68
C TYR A 298 -8.29 8.92 5.10
N PRO A 299 -7.39 9.68 5.77
CA PRO A 299 -7.56 10.03 7.18
C PRO A 299 -8.86 10.80 7.49
N ARG A 300 -9.45 11.48 6.51
CA ARG A 300 -10.66 12.31 6.65
C ARG A 300 -11.76 11.99 5.64
N GLY A 301 -11.68 10.83 4.99
CA GLY A 301 -12.69 10.38 4.03
C GLY A 301 -13.55 9.25 4.57
N HIS A 302 -14.42 8.73 3.70
CA HIS A 302 -15.44 7.72 4.01
C HIS A 302 -14.90 6.29 4.18
N TRP A 303 -13.63 6.03 3.84
CA TRP A 303 -13.06 4.68 3.85
C TRP A 303 -13.18 3.96 5.21
N LEU A 304 -13.59 2.69 5.15
CA LEU A 304 -13.72 1.79 6.30
C LEU A 304 -12.53 0.85 6.50
N ASN A 305 -11.65 0.76 5.50
CA ASN A 305 -10.43 -0.04 5.54
C ASN A 305 -9.63 0.32 6.81
N GLY A 306 -9.23 -0.66 7.62
CA GLY A 306 -8.52 -0.42 8.88
C GLY A 306 -9.38 0.11 10.04
N ARG A 307 -10.41 0.92 9.77
CA ARG A 307 -11.28 1.52 10.81
C ARG A 307 -12.33 0.57 11.35
N SER A 308 -12.98 -0.19 10.47
CA SER A 308 -14.09 -1.11 10.80
C SER A 308 -13.76 -2.17 11.86
N GLY A 309 -12.48 -2.53 12.02
CA GLY A 309 -12.02 -3.48 13.03
C GLY A 309 -11.81 -2.88 14.42
N SER A 310 -11.87 -1.56 14.56
CA SER A 310 -11.64 -0.88 15.84
C SER A 310 -12.83 -1.03 16.79
N ARG A 311 -12.59 -0.86 18.10
CA ARG A 311 -13.62 -0.96 19.15
C ARG A 311 -13.96 0.42 19.71
N THR A 312 -15.18 0.64 20.15
CA THR A 312 -15.51 1.88 20.88
C THR A 312 -14.86 1.83 22.27
N LEU A 313 -14.42 2.99 22.77
CA LEU A 313 -13.86 3.11 24.12
C LEU A 313 -14.84 2.55 25.17
N ALA A 314 -16.12 2.88 25.05
CA ALA A 314 -17.20 2.37 25.89
C ALA A 314 -17.24 0.83 25.92
N SER A 315 -17.08 0.17 24.77
CA SER A 315 -17.10 -1.30 24.70
C SER A 315 -15.90 -1.94 25.41
N VAL A 316 -14.71 -1.35 25.27
CA VAL A 316 -13.47 -1.85 25.92
C VAL A 316 -13.55 -1.67 27.44
N VAL A 317 -14.00 -0.50 27.90
CA VAL A 317 -14.19 -0.25 29.35
C VAL A 317 -15.24 -1.19 29.93
N THR A 318 -16.35 -1.41 29.22
CA THR A 318 -17.39 -2.38 29.61
C THR A 318 -16.80 -3.78 29.79
N GLU A 319 -16.00 -4.24 28.82
CA GLU A 319 -15.37 -5.56 28.86
C GLU A 319 -14.44 -5.72 30.07
N ILE A 320 -13.61 -4.71 30.36
CA ILE A 320 -12.70 -4.73 31.52
C ILE A 320 -13.48 -4.77 32.85
N CYS A 321 -14.52 -3.93 32.99
CA CYS A 321 -15.34 -3.88 34.21
C CYS A 321 -16.11 -5.18 34.43
N HIS A 322 -16.78 -5.70 33.39
CA HIS A 322 -17.49 -6.97 33.45
C HIS A 322 -16.55 -8.14 33.75
N GLY A 323 -15.34 -8.15 33.16
CA GLY A 323 -14.29 -9.13 33.47
C GLY A 323 -13.86 -9.13 34.94
N ALA A 324 -13.96 -7.98 35.61
CA ALA A 324 -13.72 -7.84 37.05
C ALA A 324 -14.97 -8.06 37.93
N GLY A 325 -16.13 -8.35 37.33
CA GLY A 325 -17.40 -8.56 38.03
C GLY A 325 -18.16 -7.29 38.40
N VAL A 326 -17.79 -6.13 37.86
CA VAL A 326 -18.50 -4.85 38.06
C VAL A 326 -19.42 -4.61 36.87
N THR A 327 -20.72 -4.82 37.06
CA THR A 327 -21.74 -4.69 36.00
C THR A 327 -22.59 -3.44 36.10
N ASP A 328 -22.67 -2.83 37.28
CA ASP A 328 -23.39 -1.57 37.50
C ASP A 328 -22.51 -0.39 37.05
N ILE A 329 -22.39 -0.25 35.73
CA ILE A 329 -21.56 0.77 35.08
C ILE A 329 -22.38 1.61 34.10
N ASP A 330 -21.97 2.86 33.92
CA ASP A 330 -22.49 3.75 32.88
C ASP A 330 -21.32 4.27 32.04
N VAL A 331 -21.31 3.87 30.76
CA VAL A 331 -20.29 4.25 29.78
C VAL A 331 -20.85 5.14 28.67
N SER A 332 -22.07 5.65 28.83
CA SER A 332 -22.75 6.48 27.83
C SER A 332 -22.02 7.81 27.55
N GLY A 333 -21.26 8.29 28.53
CA GLY A 333 -20.43 9.49 28.45
C GLY A 333 -19.01 9.25 27.93
N LEU A 334 -18.69 8.08 27.35
CA LEU A 334 -17.37 7.79 26.77
C LEU A 334 -17.37 7.88 25.24
N TYR A 335 -16.50 8.75 24.72
CA TYR A 335 -16.37 9.00 23.29
C TYR A 335 -14.95 8.67 22.82
N GLY A 336 -14.84 7.83 21.79
CA GLY A 336 -13.55 7.48 21.20
C GLY A 336 -13.47 6.07 20.65
N VAL A 337 -12.43 5.85 19.85
CA VAL A 337 -12.13 4.58 19.19
C VAL A 337 -10.80 4.03 19.70
N VAL A 338 -10.78 2.76 20.08
CA VAL A 338 -9.60 1.97 20.47
C VAL A 338 -9.21 1.08 19.28
N ARG A 339 -8.08 1.40 18.64
CA ARG A 339 -7.57 0.68 17.45
C ARG A 339 -6.94 -0.66 17.80
N GLY A 340 -6.24 -0.69 18.94
CA GLY A 340 -5.62 -1.87 19.49
C GLY A 340 -5.17 -1.59 20.92
N TYR A 341 -5.37 -2.56 21.80
CA TYR A 341 -4.98 -2.48 23.20
C TYR A 341 -4.55 -3.88 23.65
N VAL A 342 -3.37 -4.00 24.24
CA VAL A 342 -2.82 -5.28 24.69
C VAL A 342 -2.62 -5.25 26.21
N ILE A 343 -3.14 -6.28 26.88
CA ILE A 343 -2.90 -6.54 28.29
C ILE A 343 -2.09 -7.84 28.36
N GLU A 344 -0.76 -7.73 28.45
CA GLU A 344 0.15 -8.89 28.46
C GLU A 344 0.18 -9.59 29.84
N ASP A 345 0.09 -8.80 30.90
CA ASP A 345 0.21 -9.27 32.28
C ASP A 345 -1.16 -9.49 32.94
N VAL A 346 -1.23 -10.48 33.85
CA VAL A 346 -2.37 -10.64 34.76
C VAL A 346 -2.37 -9.46 35.74
N THR A 347 -3.15 -8.43 35.41
CA THR A 347 -3.28 -7.21 36.19
C THR A 347 -4.70 -7.01 36.69
N ASN A 348 -4.88 -6.11 37.66
CA ASN A 348 -6.22 -5.74 38.12
C ASN A 348 -6.89 -4.79 37.10
N ALA A 349 -8.22 -4.72 37.14
CA ALA A 349 -8.99 -3.88 36.19
C ALA A 349 -8.63 -2.39 36.25
N ARG A 350 -8.26 -1.85 37.42
CA ARG A 350 -7.81 -0.45 37.53
C ARG A 350 -6.52 -0.22 36.71
N SER A 351 -5.55 -1.12 36.82
CA SER A 351 -4.31 -1.07 36.05
C SER A 351 -4.58 -1.19 34.54
N ALA A 352 -5.57 -1.99 34.12
CA ALA A 352 -6.00 -2.08 32.73
C ALA A 352 -6.75 -0.82 32.23
N LEU A 353 -7.53 -0.16 33.08
CA LEU A 353 -8.23 1.07 32.71
C LEU A 353 -7.28 2.28 32.65
N GLN A 354 -6.21 2.30 33.44
CA GLN A 354 -5.34 3.47 33.58
C GLN A 354 -4.76 3.99 32.25
N PRO A 355 -4.21 3.17 31.33
CA PRO A 355 -3.74 3.66 30.03
C PRO A 355 -4.85 4.30 29.20
N LEU A 356 -6.08 3.74 29.24
CA LEU A 356 -7.23 4.30 28.54
C LEU A 356 -7.63 5.65 29.14
N MET A 357 -7.74 5.73 30.47
CA MET A 357 -8.05 6.99 31.18
C MET A 357 -7.04 8.08 30.85
N LEU A 358 -5.74 7.73 30.83
CA LEU A 358 -4.67 8.67 30.51
C LEU A 358 -4.68 9.10 29.05
N ARG A 359 -4.99 8.21 28.09
CA ARG A 359 -5.02 8.52 26.65
C ARG A 359 -6.21 9.39 26.26
N TYR A 360 -7.42 8.98 26.67
CA TYR A 360 -8.66 9.62 26.25
C TYR A 360 -9.08 10.76 27.19
N GLY A 361 -8.58 10.79 28.42
CA GLY A 361 -8.90 11.84 29.39
C GLY A 361 -10.34 11.70 29.91
N PHE A 362 -10.67 10.55 30.50
CA PHE A 362 -11.95 10.34 31.16
C PHE A 362 -11.77 9.96 32.63
N ASP A 363 -12.80 10.24 33.41
CA ASP A 363 -12.87 9.91 34.84
C ASP A 363 -13.80 8.72 35.08
N ALA A 364 -13.51 7.99 36.16
CA ALA A 364 -14.35 6.90 36.66
C ALA A 364 -14.88 7.31 38.04
N ILE A 365 -16.17 7.59 38.11
CA ILE A 365 -16.82 8.26 39.25
C ILE A 365 -17.93 7.34 39.76
N GLU A 366 -17.92 7.03 41.05
CA GLU A 366 -19.01 6.29 41.67
C GLU A 366 -20.11 7.27 42.09
N ARG A 367 -21.34 7.00 41.66
CA ARG A 367 -22.56 7.75 42.04
C ARG A 367 -23.71 6.77 42.24
N ASP A 368 -24.30 6.78 43.44
CA ASP A 368 -25.49 6.00 43.79
C ASP A 368 -25.36 4.48 43.49
N GLY A 369 -24.18 3.91 43.68
CA GLY A 369 -23.87 2.51 43.42
C GLY A 369 -23.52 2.19 41.97
N VAL A 370 -23.48 3.18 41.08
CA VAL A 370 -23.12 3.02 39.66
C VAL A 370 -21.77 3.67 39.40
N LEU A 371 -20.86 2.95 38.75
CA LEU A 371 -19.59 3.51 38.29
C LEU A 371 -19.78 4.17 36.92
N LYS A 372 -19.86 5.50 36.92
CA LYS A 372 -20.00 6.33 35.73
C LYS A 372 -18.65 6.67 35.13
N PHE A 373 -18.53 6.51 33.82
CA PHE A 373 -17.35 6.87 33.05
C PHE A 373 -17.68 8.03 32.13
N GLN A 374 -16.99 9.15 32.32
CA GLN A 374 -17.31 10.41 31.62
C GLN A 374 -16.04 11.07 31.10
N MET A 375 -16.08 11.53 29.85
CA MET A 375 -15.01 12.35 29.26
C MET A 375 -14.80 13.64 30.06
N ARG A 376 -13.56 14.10 30.15
CA ARG A 376 -13.23 15.43 30.65
C ARG A 376 -13.38 16.43 29.51
N ASP A 377 -14.27 17.40 29.66
CA ASP A 377 -14.54 18.44 28.65
C ASP A 377 -14.45 19.87 29.21
N GLY A 378 -14.68 20.03 30.52
CA GLY A 378 -14.66 21.32 31.20
C GLY A 378 -15.98 22.10 31.11
N TYR A 379 -17.07 21.48 30.65
CA TYR A 379 -18.38 22.10 30.48
C TYR A 379 -19.31 21.88 31.69
N GLY A 380 -20.39 22.66 31.81
CA GLY A 380 -21.37 22.47 32.89
C GLY A 380 -20.90 22.80 34.32
N ALA A 381 -19.90 23.67 34.50
CA ALA A 381 -19.41 24.02 35.84
C ALA A 381 -20.42 24.83 36.66
N VAL A 382 -20.63 24.40 37.92
CA VAL A 382 -21.58 25.01 38.87
C VAL A 382 -20.96 26.25 39.53
N ALA A 383 -21.66 27.37 39.47
CA ALA A 383 -21.25 28.60 40.16
C ALA A 383 -21.49 28.47 41.68
N LEU A 384 -20.44 28.70 42.46
CA LEU A 384 -20.45 28.69 43.91
C LEU A 384 -20.08 30.08 44.43
N ASN A 385 -21.01 30.70 45.16
CA ASN A 385 -20.73 31.92 45.88
C ASN A 385 -19.82 31.62 47.09
N PRO A 386 -18.61 32.20 47.19
CA PRO A 386 -17.71 31.99 48.31
C PRO A 386 -18.31 32.34 49.69
N ASP A 387 -19.24 33.29 49.76
CA ASP A 387 -19.91 33.70 51.01
C ASP A 387 -20.91 32.64 51.51
N HIS A 388 -21.28 31.67 50.67
CA HIS A 388 -22.20 30.57 51.00
C HIS A 388 -21.47 29.26 51.33
N LEU A 389 -20.13 29.26 51.33
CA LEU A 389 -19.33 28.10 51.71
C LEU A 389 -19.41 27.86 53.23
N ALA A 390 -19.28 26.60 53.64
CA ALA A 390 -19.28 26.22 55.04
C ALA A 390 -17.95 26.59 55.71
N ILE A 391 -18.00 26.93 57.01
CA ILE A 391 -16.80 27.17 57.81
C ILE A 391 -16.40 25.86 58.48
N SER A 392 -15.16 25.42 58.25
CA SER A 392 -14.57 24.25 58.90
C SER A 392 -13.37 24.66 59.76
N SER A 393 -13.17 23.98 60.90
CA SER A 393 -11.95 24.12 61.70
C SER A 393 -10.72 23.48 61.03
N ASP A 394 -10.93 22.64 60.02
CA ASP A 394 -9.87 21.94 59.29
C ASP A 394 -9.29 22.76 58.13
N LEU A 395 -9.77 24.00 57.95
CA LEU A 395 -9.33 24.95 56.92
C LEU A 395 -8.82 26.24 57.55
N GLU A 396 -7.69 26.75 57.05
CA GLU A 396 -7.16 28.08 57.35
C GLU A 396 -7.86 29.14 56.48
N GLY A 397 -9.17 29.33 56.68
CA GLY A 397 -10.02 30.28 55.94
C GLY A 397 -11.20 29.62 55.23
N THR A 398 -11.95 30.39 54.44
CA THR A 398 -13.10 29.87 53.67
C THR A 398 -12.68 29.06 52.44
N VAL A 399 -11.58 29.46 51.79
CA VAL A 399 -10.97 28.77 50.65
C VAL A 399 -9.46 28.81 50.80
N GLU A 400 -8.80 27.65 50.75
CA GLU A 400 -7.35 27.52 50.69
C GLU A 400 -6.91 27.34 49.24
N HIS A 401 -6.01 28.19 48.76
CA HIS A 401 -5.38 28.02 47.44
C HIS A 401 -3.97 27.48 47.61
N ARG A 402 -3.66 26.39 46.91
CA ARG A 402 -2.32 25.81 46.86
C ARG A 402 -1.82 25.75 45.42
N ARG A 403 -0.56 26.14 45.22
CA ARG A 403 0.12 26.07 43.93
C ARG A 403 1.41 25.27 44.05
N GLU A 404 1.57 24.25 43.22
CA GLU A 404 2.79 23.42 43.19
C GLU A 404 4.01 24.17 42.63
N ALA A 405 5.21 23.75 43.07
CA ALA A 405 6.48 24.40 42.75
C ALA A 405 6.87 24.23 41.27
N GLU A 406 7.46 25.27 40.68
CA GLU A 406 7.89 25.23 39.27
C GLU A 406 9.04 24.23 39.02
N ALA A 407 9.90 23.99 40.01
CA ALA A 407 11.02 23.06 39.88
C ALA A 407 10.61 21.58 39.73
N GLU A 408 9.38 21.23 40.12
CA GLU A 408 8.82 19.88 39.99
C GLU A 408 8.10 19.69 38.64
N MET A 409 8.03 20.74 37.81
CA MET A 409 7.39 20.68 36.50
C MET A 409 8.24 19.91 35.50
N THR A 410 7.54 19.14 34.67
CA THR A 410 8.15 18.47 33.52
C THR A 410 8.02 19.39 32.30
N GLY A 411 9.13 19.96 31.83
CA GLY A 411 9.14 20.77 30.60
C GLY A 411 9.10 19.96 29.30
N ARG A 412 9.17 18.62 29.40
CA ARG A 412 9.11 17.68 28.27
C ARG A 412 8.41 16.37 28.61
N VAL A 413 7.35 16.06 27.88
CA VAL A 413 6.65 14.77 27.95
C VAL A 413 7.00 13.95 26.71
N ARG A 414 7.41 12.70 26.91
CA ARG A 414 7.63 11.72 25.84
C ARG A 414 6.73 10.52 26.03
N LEU A 415 6.06 10.12 24.96
CA LEU A 415 5.15 8.98 24.94
C LEU A 415 5.64 7.92 23.96
N ARG A 416 5.75 6.67 24.41
CA ARG A 416 6.02 5.49 23.57
C ARG A 416 4.76 4.66 23.39
N PHE A 417 4.51 4.21 22.16
CA PHE A 417 3.33 3.43 21.79
C PHE A 417 3.58 2.65 20.50
N VAL A 418 2.68 1.73 20.16
CA VAL A 418 2.72 0.95 18.92
C VAL A 418 2.07 1.77 17.80
N GLN A 419 2.77 1.96 16.67
CA GLN A 419 2.24 2.76 15.55
C GLN A 419 1.14 1.99 14.79
N SER A 420 -0.08 2.51 14.80
CA SER A 420 -1.19 2.06 13.96
C SER A 420 -0.97 2.42 12.49
N ASP A 421 -1.72 1.76 11.61
CA ASP A 421 -1.75 2.01 10.17
C ASP A 421 -0.39 1.74 9.50
N ALA A 422 0.45 0.90 10.11
CA ALA A 422 1.83 0.60 9.70
C ALA A 422 2.22 -0.86 10.03
N ASP A 423 3.52 -1.17 10.05
CA ASP A 423 4.09 -2.47 10.44
C ASP A 423 4.06 -2.72 11.97
N HIS A 424 3.35 -1.89 12.75
CA HIS A 424 3.23 -1.98 14.22
C HIS A 424 4.56 -1.85 14.98
N ASP A 425 5.47 -1.03 14.48
CA ASP A 425 6.71 -0.68 15.20
C ASP A 425 6.42 0.17 16.46
N VAL A 426 7.24 0.00 17.49
CA VAL A 426 7.21 0.89 18.68
C VAL A 426 7.87 2.22 18.32
N VAL A 427 7.10 3.30 18.44
CA VAL A 427 7.54 4.67 18.13
C VAL A 427 7.43 5.57 19.36
N ALA A 428 7.99 6.77 19.26
CA ALA A 428 7.88 7.79 20.31
C ALA A 428 7.56 9.16 19.72
N GLU A 429 6.66 9.88 20.39
CA GLU A 429 6.37 11.30 20.15
C GLU A 429 6.69 12.11 21.40
N GLU A 430 7.03 13.39 21.24
CA GLU A 430 7.32 14.28 22.36
C GLU A 430 6.71 15.67 22.19
N ALA A 431 6.36 16.28 23.32
CA ALA A 431 5.94 17.67 23.44
C ALA A 431 6.91 18.41 24.36
N VAL A 432 7.34 19.62 23.96
CA VAL A 432 8.36 20.41 24.65
C VAL A 432 7.89 21.86 24.78
N LEU A 433 8.09 22.47 25.96
CA LEU A 433 7.87 23.90 26.15
C LEU A 433 8.98 24.74 25.47
N PRO A 434 8.64 25.80 24.72
CA PRO A 434 9.62 26.62 24.01
C PRO A 434 10.66 27.33 24.90
N ASP A 435 10.28 27.70 26.12
CA ASP A 435 11.04 28.63 26.97
C ASP A 435 11.95 27.95 28.00
N ASP A 436 11.86 26.62 28.16
CA ASP A 436 12.61 25.88 29.19
C ASP A 436 13.91 25.27 28.65
N ARG A 437 15.05 25.69 29.23
CA ARG A 437 16.31 24.93 29.19
C ARG A 437 16.07 23.63 29.97
N THR A 438 15.56 22.61 29.31
CA THR A 438 14.88 21.47 29.95
C THR A 438 15.82 20.63 30.82
N HIS A 439 15.47 20.41 32.10
CA HIS A 439 16.23 19.60 33.05
C HIS A 439 15.57 18.25 33.41
N SER A 440 14.27 18.08 33.17
CA SER A 440 13.51 16.85 33.46
C SER A 440 12.69 16.38 32.24
N VAL A 441 12.68 15.07 31.99
CA VAL A 441 11.90 14.42 30.92
C VAL A 441 11.06 13.33 31.55
N SER A 442 9.73 13.42 31.42
CA SER A 442 8.83 12.32 31.78
C SER A 442 8.66 11.41 30.58
N VAL A 443 9.04 10.14 30.72
CA VAL A 443 8.87 9.11 29.68
C VAL A 443 7.78 8.15 30.15
N ASN A 444 6.72 8.02 29.35
CA ASN A 444 5.64 7.08 29.59
C ASN A 444 5.51 6.13 28.40
N GLU A 445 5.05 4.92 28.67
CA GLU A 445 4.80 3.89 27.68
C GLU A 445 3.35 3.42 27.78
N MET A 446 2.69 3.29 26.63
CA MET A 446 1.29 2.87 26.54
C MET A 446 1.18 1.63 25.67
N PRO A 447 0.51 0.55 26.15
CA PRO A 447 0.28 -0.65 25.35
C PRO A 447 -0.94 -0.47 24.43
N LEU A 448 -1.01 0.68 23.75
CA LEU A 448 -2.05 1.06 22.80
C LEU A 448 -1.46 1.17 21.40
N SER A 449 -2.23 0.75 20.41
CA SER A 449 -1.98 1.04 19.01
C SER A 449 -2.58 2.41 18.66
N MET A 450 -1.76 3.36 18.25
CA MET A 450 -2.14 4.76 18.02
C MET A 450 -1.47 5.32 16.77
N THR A 451 -2.08 6.33 16.15
CA THR A 451 -1.40 7.12 15.11
C THR A 451 -0.38 8.06 15.74
N ARG A 452 0.55 8.60 14.94
CA ARG A 452 1.52 9.60 15.42
C ARG A 452 0.85 10.89 15.88
N ALA A 453 -0.17 11.35 15.16
CA ALA A 453 -0.96 12.51 15.55
C ALA A 453 -1.63 12.30 16.91
N GLU A 454 -2.28 11.14 17.12
CA GLU A 454 -2.89 10.78 18.41
C GLU A 454 -1.86 10.75 19.56
N GLY A 455 -0.66 10.22 19.30
CA GLY A 455 0.46 10.21 20.25
C GLY A 455 0.92 11.60 20.65
N ARG A 456 1.08 12.49 19.67
CA ARG A 456 1.50 13.88 19.89
C ARG A 456 0.43 14.70 20.60
N GLN A 457 -0.84 14.60 20.21
CA GLN A 457 -1.97 15.25 20.90
C GLN A 457 -2.04 14.84 22.38
N THR A 458 -1.78 13.56 22.67
CA THR A 458 -1.76 13.05 24.05
C THR A 458 -0.62 13.68 24.86
N ALA A 459 0.58 13.75 24.29
CA ALA A 459 1.74 14.37 24.95
C ALA A 459 1.55 15.89 25.18
N GLU A 460 0.99 16.60 24.20
CA GLU A 460 0.67 18.04 24.30
C GLU A 460 -0.41 18.32 25.36
N ARG A 461 -1.46 17.50 25.39
CA ARG A 461 -2.50 17.59 26.43
C ARG A 461 -1.90 17.37 27.81
N TRP A 462 -1.13 16.31 28.03
CA TRP A 462 -0.53 16.04 29.34
C TRP A 462 0.41 17.14 29.80
N LEU A 463 1.22 17.66 28.87
CA LEU A 463 2.12 18.76 29.17
C LEU A 463 1.32 19.99 29.62
N SER A 464 0.21 20.31 28.96
CA SER A 464 -0.67 21.44 29.31
C SER A 464 -1.45 21.20 30.61
N GLU A 465 -2.08 20.03 30.74
CA GLU A 465 -2.86 19.60 31.89
C GLU A 465 -2.02 19.60 33.18
N ALA A 466 -0.77 19.14 33.11
CA ALA A 466 0.16 19.16 34.25
C ALA A 466 0.52 20.59 34.71
N ARG A 467 0.45 21.62 33.84
CA ARG A 467 0.67 23.02 34.26
C ARG A 467 -0.59 23.63 34.86
N VAL A 468 -1.74 23.35 34.26
CA VAL A 468 -3.04 23.88 34.72
C VAL A 468 -3.38 23.30 36.09
N SER A 469 -3.17 21.99 36.27
CA SER A 469 -3.50 21.25 37.50
C SER A 469 -2.58 21.57 38.70
N ARG A 470 -1.64 22.51 38.56
CA ARG A 470 -0.81 22.99 39.68
C ARG A 470 -1.59 23.76 40.72
N ASP A 471 -2.67 24.41 40.29
CA ASP A 471 -3.55 25.17 41.16
C ASP A 471 -4.61 24.22 41.73
N THR A 472 -4.57 24.02 43.04
CA THR A 472 -5.56 23.25 43.79
C THR A 472 -6.24 24.15 44.80
N VAL A 473 -7.50 23.85 45.08
CA VAL A 473 -8.29 24.57 46.07
C VAL A 473 -8.91 23.60 47.06
N ARG A 474 -8.95 24.01 48.33
CA ARG A 474 -9.66 23.28 49.39
C ARG A 474 -10.71 24.19 49.99
N PHE A 475 -11.93 23.71 50.12
CA PHE A 475 -13.06 24.45 50.67
C PHE A 475 -14.09 23.49 51.27
N ALA A 476 -15.04 24.01 52.04
CA ALA A 476 -16.11 23.21 52.62
C ALA A 476 -17.48 23.60 52.04
N LEU A 477 -18.25 22.60 51.61
CA LEU A 477 -19.63 22.78 51.12
C LEU A 477 -20.64 22.53 52.26
N PRO A 478 -21.72 23.33 52.33
CA PRO A 478 -22.80 23.11 53.29
C PRO A 478 -23.69 21.92 52.88
N PRO A 479 -24.47 21.36 53.83
CA PRO A 479 -25.46 20.31 53.54
C PRO A 479 -26.45 20.59 52.40
N SER A 480 -26.77 21.87 52.14
CA SER A 480 -27.65 22.26 51.02
C SER A 480 -27.05 21.99 49.63
N GLN A 481 -25.74 21.75 49.54
CA GLN A 481 -24.99 21.51 48.31
C GLN A 481 -24.53 20.05 48.17
N MET A 482 -25.09 19.11 48.96
CA MET A 482 -24.73 17.68 48.94
C MET A 482 -24.96 16.96 47.60
N HIS A 483 -25.67 17.59 46.66
CA HIS A 483 -25.84 17.06 45.30
C HIS A 483 -24.52 17.10 44.50
N LEU A 484 -23.56 17.94 44.90
CA LEU A 484 -22.22 17.95 44.33
C LEU A 484 -21.38 16.80 44.89
N GLY A 485 -20.49 16.26 44.08
CA GLY A 485 -19.38 15.44 44.56
C GLY A 485 -18.26 15.21 43.57
N ALA A 486 -17.56 14.08 43.72
CA ALA A 486 -16.37 13.79 42.94
C ALA A 486 -16.64 13.78 41.42
N GLY A 487 -15.76 14.42 40.67
CA GLY A 487 -15.87 14.62 39.22
C GLY A 487 -16.67 15.86 38.80
N ASP A 488 -17.45 16.49 39.68
CA ASP A 488 -18.21 17.68 39.32
C ASP A 488 -17.28 18.89 39.14
N LEU A 489 -17.69 19.79 38.26
CA LEU A 489 -16.97 21.01 37.95
C LEU A 489 -17.61 22.19 38.68
N VAL A 490 -16.79 23.03 39.28
CA VAL A 490 -17.24 24.21 40.05
C VAL A 490 -16.45 25.46 39.68
N ARG A 491 -17.10 26.62 39.80
CA ARG A 491 -16.49 27.95 39.75
C ARG A 491 -16.69 28.62 41.10
N LEU A 492 -15.61 29.08 41.73
CA LEU A 492 -15.68 29.80 43.02
C LEU A 492 -16.00 31.29 42.82
N THR A 493 -17.03 31.58 42.03
CA THR A 493 -17.52 32.93 41.72
C THR A 493 -18.94 32.84 41.16
N ASP A 494 -19.74 33.89 41.36
CA ASP A 494 -21.06 34.07 40.73
C ASP A 494 -20.96 34.58 39.28
N ALA A 495 -19.77 34.96 38.83
CA ALA A 495 -19.55 35.35 37.43
C ALA A 495 -19.56 34.14 36.49
N GLU A 496 -20.11 34.32 35.29
CA GLU A 496 -20.04 33.30 34.22
C GLU A 496 -18.60 33.04 33.74
N THR A 497 -17.67 33.96 34.03
CA THR A 497 -16.25 33.85 33.68
C THR A 497 -15.41 33.67 34.94
N GLY A 498 -14.53 32.67 34.94
CA GLY A 498 -13.65 32.38 36.07
C GLY A 498 -12.94 31.04 35.93
N PRO A 499 -11.93 30.76 36.77
CA PRO A 499 -11.25 29.47 36.78
C PRO A 499 -12.24 28.36 37.17
N VAL A 500 -12.17 27.25 36.44
CA VAL A 500 -12.97 26.04 36.69
C VAL A 500 -12.12 25.05 37.48
N TYR A 501 -12.71 24.44 38.50
CA TYR A 501 -12.09 23.42 39.32
C TYR A 501 -12.90 22.12 39.25
N ARG A 502 -12.24 20.98 39.05
CA ARG A 502 -12.85 19.65 39.19
C ARG A 502 -12.66 19.14 40.61
N ILE A 503 -13.72 18.64 41.22
CA ILE A 503 -13.67 18.01 42.54
C ILE A 503 -13.01 16.63 42.43
N ASP A 504 -11.84 16.43 43.04
CA ASP A 504 -11.11 15.15 43.00
C ASP A 504 -11.40 14.30 44.24
N ARG A 505 -11.50 14.96 45.41
CA ARG A 505 -11.74 14.30 46.69
C ARG A 505 -12.81 15.03 47.45
N LEU A 506 -13.70 14.24 48.06
CA LEU A 506 -14.75 14.75 48.92
C LEU A 506 -14.85 13.88 50.17
N GLU A 507 -14.77 14.51 51.34
CA GLU A 507 -14.97 13.88 52.64
C GLU A 507 -16.28 14.36 53.24
N SER A 508 -17.26 13.46 53.37
CA SER A 508 -18.60 13.80 53.87
C SER A 508 -18.75 13.43 55.35
N ALA A 509 -19.06 14.43 56.17
CA ALA A 509 -19.46 14.30 57.57
C ALA A 509 -20.63 15.28 57.86
N ASP A 510 -20.50 16.16 58.84
CA ASP A 510 -21.50 17.23 59.12
C ASP A 510 -21.52 18.32 58.03
N LEU A 511 -20.41 18.44 57.30
CA LEU A 511 -20.21 19.23 56.08
C LEU A 511 -19.44 18.39 55.07
N GLN A 512 -19.28 18.88 53.84
CA GLN A 512 -18.47 18.22 52.82
C GLN A 512 -17.15 18.96 52.62
N LEU A 513 -16.03 18.35 53.01
CA LEU A 513 -14.70 18.91 52.73
C LEU A 513 -14.29 18.52 51.31
N VAL A 514 -13.96 19.52 50.49
CA VAL A 514 -13.68 19.38 49.07
C VAL A 514 -12.21 19.71 48.79
N GLU A 515 -11.54 18.84 48.04
CA GLU A 515 -10.29 19.14 47.37
C GLU A 515 -10.52 19.10 45.87
N ALA A 516 -10.28 20.23 45.20
CA ALA A 516 -10.52 20.39 43.78
C ALA A 516 -9.27 20.90 43.05
N VAL A 517 -9.12 20.49 41.81
CA VAL A 517 -7.97 20.82 40.95
C VAL A 517 -8.41 21.70 39.80
N ARG A 518 -7.61 22.70 39.45
CA ARG A 518 -7.91 23.58 38.32
C ARG A 518 -7.87 22.81 37.02
N ILE A 519 -8.86 23.06 36.16
CA ILE A 519 -8.90 22.56 34.79
C ILE A 519 -9.19 23.72 33.82
N GLU A 520 -8.86 23.52 32.55
CA GLU A 520 -9.16 24.48 31.48
C GLU A 520 -9.77 23.73 30.29
N GLN A 521 -10.90 24.22 29.78
CA GLN A 521 -11.63 23.61 28.66
C GLN A 521 -10.74 23.39 27.43
N GLY A 522 -9.91 24.38 27.09
CA GLY A 522 -9.03 24.31 25.92
C GLY A 522 -8.01 23.16 25.95
N VAL A 523 -7.71 22.58 27.12
CA VAL A 523 -6.78 21.44 27.25
C VAL A 523 -7.36 20.16 26.65
N TYR A 524 -8.68 20.02 26.65
CA TYR A 524 -9.36 18.83 26.12
C TYR A 524 -9.76 18.98 24.65
N LYS A 525 -9.54 20.15 24.05
CA LYS A 525 -9.69 20.36 22.60
C LYS A 525 -8.46 19.77 21.89
N ALA A 526 -8.68 18.91 20.90
CA ALA A 526 -7.61 18.29 20.14
C ALA A 526 -6.80 19.36 19.36
N SER A 527 -5.47 19.28 19.45
CA SER A 527 -4.58 20.14 18.67
C SER A 527 -4.73 19.87 17.17
N GLU A 528 -4.70 20.95 16.38
CA GLU A 528 -4.65 20.88 14.93
C GLU A 528 -3.29 20.38 14.45
N LEU A 529 -3.24 19.10 14.08
CA LEU A 529 -2.04 18.44 13.58
C LEU A 529 -2.35 17.73 12.27
N ASN A 530 -1.35 17.67 11.38
CA ASN A 530 -1.47 16.90 10.15
C ASN A 530 -1.36 15.41 10.46
N ASP A 531 -2.20 14.61 9.82
CA ASP A 531 -2.04 13.15 9.80
C ASP A 531 -0.88 12.77 8.87
N ASP A 532 0.19 12.26 9.45
CA ASP A 532 1.29 11.68 8.70
C ASP A 532 0.97 10.22 8.36
N LEU A 533 0.83 9.93 7.06
CA LEU A 533 0.69 8.56 6.57
C LEU A 533 1.96 7.75 6.88
N ALA A 534 1.76 6.49 7.28
CA ALA A 534 2.88 5.61 7.55
C ALA A 534 3.66 5.30 6.28
N THR A 535 4.94 5.02 6.42
CA THR A 535 5.75 4.54 5.28
C THR A 535 5.70 3.02 5.27
N VAL A 536 5.12 2.44 4.22
CA VAL A 536 5.06 0.98 4.02
C VAL A 536 6.06 0.56 2.94
N LYS A 537 6.76 -0.55 3.17
CA LYS A 537 7.65 -1.14 2.15
C LYS A 537 6.80 -1.86 1.09
N PRO A 538 7.04 -1.63 -0.21
CA PRO A 538 6.33 -2.37 -1.25
C PRO A 538 6.63 -3.87 -1.15
N TYR A 539 5.59 -4.69 -1.25
CA TYR A 539 5.74 -6.13 -1.43
C TYR A 539 6.31 -6.41 -2.83
N ALA A 540 7.44 -7.11 -2.91
CA ALA A 540 7.97 -7.64 -4.16
C ALA A 540 7.61 -9.13 -4.24
N ALA A 541 6.76 -9.49 -5.20
CA ALA A 541 6.41 -10.89 -5.41
C ALA A 541 7.67 -11.69 -5.78
N PRO A 542 7.91 -12.86 -5.15
CA PRO A 542 9.02 -13.73 -5.52
C PRO A 542 8.72 -14.33 -6.89
N VAL A 543 9.33 -13.78 -7.93
CA VAL A 543 9.28 -14.32 -9.29
C VAL A 543 10.53 -15.14 -9.59
N PRO A 544 10.47 -16.13 -10.49
CA PRO A 544 11.65 -16.86 -10.93
C PRO A 544 12.74 -15.92 -11.45
N VAL A 545 13.99 -16.18 -11.03
CA VAL A 545 15.17 -15.52 -11.59
C VAL A 545 15.56 -16.18 -12.92
N LEU A 546 16.37 -15.49 -13.72
CA LEU A 546 17.06 -16.02 -14.89
C LEU A 546 18.54 -16.27 -14.56
N PRO A 547 18.93 -17.52 -14.27
CA PRO A 547 20.32 -17.92 -14.14
C PRO A 547 20.95 -18.26 -15.50
N VAL A 548 22.15 -17.76 -15.76
CA VAL A 548 22.97 -18.07 -16.93
C VAL A 548 24.33 -18.56 -16.46
N PHE A 549 24.64 -19.83 -16.74
CA PHE A 549 25.96 -20.39 -16.42
C PHE A 549 26.96 -20.09 -17.53
N LEU A 550 28.18 -19.73 -17.14
CA LEU A 550 29.28 -19.45 -18.07
C LEU A 550 30.56 -20.19 -17.64
N ASP A 551 30.92 -21.24 -18.36
CA ASP A 551 32.22 -21.92 -18.23
C ASP A 551 33.26 -21.19 -19.09
N LEU A 552 33.85 -20.15 -18.50
CA LEU A 552 34.73 -19.19 -19.16
C LEU A 552 36.22 -19.55 -19.04
N PRO A 553 37.09 -19.02 -19.92
CA PRO A 553 38.52 -18.98 -19.68
C PRO A 553 38.87 -18.13 -18.44
N LEU A 554 40.13 -18.19 -17.99
CA LEU A 554 40.63 -17.29 -16.94
C LEU A 554 40.61 -15.84 -17.43
N ILE A 555 40.04 -14.93 -16.63
CA ILE A 555 39.91 -13.51 -16.99
C ILE A 555 41.04 -12.70 -16.38
N THR A 556 41.25 -12.86 -15.08
CA THR A 556 42.28 -12.15 -14.30
C THR A 556 43.44 -13.04 -13.89
N GLY A 557 43.25 -14.37 -13.89
CA GLY A 557 44.21 -15.36 -13.43
C GLY A 557 44.13 -15.68 -11.93
N ALA A 558 43.34 -14.93 -11.15
CA ALA A 558 43.09 -15.21 -9.73
C ALA A 558 42.02 -16.28 -9.49
N GLU A 559 41.32 -16.69 -10.55
CA GLU A 559 40.11 -17.51 -10.47
C GLU A 559 40.42 -19.00 -10.31
N ALA A 560 39.46 -19.77 -9.80
CA ALA A 560 39.55 -21.23 -9.81
C ALA A 560 39.37 -21.75 -11.25
N PRO A 561 40.37 -22.32 -11.92
CA PRO A 561 40.32 -22.54 -13.38
C PRO A 561 39.27 -23.56 -13.86
N HIS A 562 38.66 -24.31 -12.95
CA HIS A 562 37.67 -25.34 -13.22
C HIS A 562 36.24 -24.92 -12.86
N ALA A 563 36.08 -23.81 -12.13
CA ALA A 563 34.79 -23.37 -11.64
C ALA A 563 34.10 -22.47 -12.68
N PRO A 564 32.82 -22.72 -13.01
CA PRO A 564 32.07 -21.84 -13.90
C PRO A 564 31.63 -20.58 -13.16
N TYR A 565 31.28 -19.55 -13.93
CA TYR A 565 30.59 -18.36 -13.46
C TYR A 565 29.08 -18.55 -13.54
N LEU A 566 28.37 -17.78 -12.73
CA LEU A 566 26.92 -17.66 -12.78
C LEU A 566 26.53 -16.18 -12.81
N ALA A 567 25.77 -15.80 -13.83
CA ALA A 567 25.07 -14.53 -13.89
C ALA A 567 23.59 -14.76 -13.54
N VAL A 568 23.07 -14.00 -12.58
CA VAL A 568 21.65 -14.10 -12.18
C VAL A 568 20.98 -12.75 -12.35
N THR A 569 19.84 -12.73 -13.04
CA THR A 569 19.03 -11.52 -13.21
C THR A 569 17.55 -11.81 -12.96
N GLY A 570 16.70 -10.80 -12.81
CA GLY A 570 15.26 -10.98 -12.60
C GLY A 570 14.53 -9.64 -12.54
N ASP A 571 13.27 -9.62 -12.98
CA ASP A 571 12.42 -8.43 -12.96
C ASP A 571 11.01 -8.75 -12.40
N PRO A 572 10.66 -8.28 -11.18
CA PRO A 572 11.51 -7.51 -10.27
C PRO A 572 12.69 -8.33 -9.71
N TRP A 573 13.77 -7.65 -9.31
CA TRP A 573 14.90 -8.30 -8.64
C TRP A 573 14.51 -8.67 -7.20
N PRO A 574 14.59 -9.96 -6.79
CA PRO A 574 14.13 -10.41 -5.48
C PRO A 574 15.09 -10.08 -4.32
N GLY A 575 16.17 -9.33 -4.58
CA GLY A 575 17.31 -9.23 -3.67
C GLY A 575 18.26 -10.40 -3.88
N ALA A 576 18.90 -10.90 -2.81
CA ALA A 576 19.85 -12.01 -2.94
C ALA A 576 19.17 -13.27 -3.51
N ALA A 577 19.85 -13.95 -4.44
CA ALA A 577 19.46 -15.25 -4.97
C ALA A 577 20.37 -16.34 -4.38
N THR A 578 19.80 -17.48 -3.98
CA THR A 578 20.57 -18.63 -3.50
C THR A 578 20.73 -19.67 -4.59
N VAL A 579 21.87 -20.36 -4.57
CA VAL A 579 22.19 -21.48 -5.46
C VAL A 579 22.29 -22.72 -4.59
N TYR A 580 21.38 -23.66 -4.75
CA TYR A 580 21.51 -24.99 -4.18
C TYR A 580 22.04 -25.96 -5.23
N SER A 581 22.89 -26.91 -4.84
CA SER A 581 23.37 -27.96 -5.73
C SER A 581 23.22 -29.36 -5.12
N SER A 582 23.06 -30.36 -5.99
CA SER A 582 23.02 -31.78 -5.63
C SER A 582 23.47 -32.67 -6.80
N SER A 583 23.82 -33.93 -6.51
CA SER A 583 24.09 -34.98 -7.50
C SER A 583 22.81 -35.59 -8.10
N SER A 584 21.65 -35.35 -7.49
CA SER A 584 20.33 -35.86 -7.87
C SER A 584 19.27 -34.75 -7.68
N ASP A 585 18.04 -34.94 -8.17
CA ASP A 585 16.92 -34.01 -7.91
C ASP A 585 16.33 -34.20 -6.50
N ASP A 586 17.21 -34.34 -5.50
CA ASP A 586 16.90 -34.42 -4.08
C ASP A 586 18.11 -33.96 -3.25
N SER A 587 17.97 -33.90 -1.93
CA SER A 587 19.11 -33.67 -0.99
C SER A 587 19.94 -32.41 -1.27
N TYR A 588 19.30 -31.36 -1.76
CA TYR A 588 19.92 -30.08 -2.10
C TYR A 588 20.68 -29.45 -0.93
N ARG A 589 21.91 -28.97 -1.21
CA ARG A 589 22.72 -28.21 -0.26
C ARG A 589 22.98 -26.82 -0.80
N LEU A 590 22.95 -25.82 0.09
CA LEU A 590 23.30 -24.45 -0.25
C LEU A 590 24.76 -24.43 -0.73
N SER A 591 24.95 -23.98 -1.97
CA SER A 591 26.25 -23.84 -2.62
C SER A 591 26.75 -22.41 -2.47
N ASP A 592 25.96 -21.43 -2.93
CA ASP A 592 26.39 -20.05 -3.04
C ASP A 592 25.21 -19.07 -2.87
N VAL A 593 25.50 -17.79 -2.61
CA VAL A 593 24.53 -16.70 -2.54
C VAL A 593 24.98 -15.55 -3.43
N ILE A 594 24.16 -15.21 -4.42
CA ILE A 594 24.39 -14.13 -5.37
C ILE A 594 23.64 -12.89 -4.90
N ALA A 595 24.36 -11.90 -4.37
CA ALA A 595 23.76 -10.71 -3.77
C ALA A 595 23.37 -9.64 -4.81
N GLN A 596 24.11 -9.56 -5.93
CA GLN A 596 23.95 -8.52 -6.94
C GLN A 596 23.31 -9.07 -8.22
N ARG A 597 22.49 -8.22 -8.85
CA ARG A 597 21.87 -8.50 -10.14
C ARG A 597 22.90 -8.35 -11.26
N ALA A 598 23.00 -9.37 -12.12
CA ALA A 598 23.83 -9.31 -13.33
C ALA A 598 23.13 -8.58 -14.49
N VAL A 599 23.94 -7.93 -15.34
CA VAL A 599 23.50 -7.29 -16.58
C VAL A 599 23.51 -8.34 -17.69
N VAL A 600 22.31 -8.81 -18.04
CA VAL A 600 22.06 -9.85 -19.05
C VAL A 600 21.09 -9.28 -20.08
N GLY A 601 21.29 -9.64 -21.34
CA GLY A 601 20.43 -9.25 -22.44
C GLY A 601 20.45 -10.24 -23.59
N VAL A 602 19.79 -9.88 -24.68
CA VAL A 602 19.82 -10.62 -25.94
C VAL A 602 20.17 -9.67 -27.08
N THR A 603 20.91 -10.15 -28.07
CA THR A 603 21.21 -9.37 -29.27
C THR A 603 19.94 -9.21 -30.12
N GLU A 604 19.72 -8.04 -30.72
CA GLU A 604 18.67 -7.79 -31.73
C GLU A 604 19.23 -7.73 -33.17
N THR A 605 20.56 -7.78 -33.31
CA THR A 605 21.24 -7.83 -34.60
C THR A 605 22.32 -8.91 -34.61
N PRO A 606 22.62 -9.52 -35.76
CA PRO A 606 23.67 -10.52 -35.85
C PRO A 606 25.06 -9.90 -35.70
N LEU A 607 25.97 -10.61 -35.01
CA LEU A 607 27.37 -10.25 -34.87
C LEU A 607 28.24 -11.18 -35.73
N ARG A 608 28.83 -10.66 -36.81
CA ARG A 608 29.70 -11.43 -37.71
C ARG A 608 31.08 -11.68 -37.09
N ARG A 609 31.76 -12.72 -37.56
CA ARG A 609 33.17 -13.02 -37.23
C ARG A 609 34.05 -11.81 -37.57
N ALA A 610 34.98 -11.51 -36.68
CA ALA A 610 36.05 -10.53 -36.91
C ALA A 610 37.42 -11.16 -36.63
N SER A 611 38.50 -10.44 -36.93
CA SER A 611 39.84 -10.88 -36.54
C SER A 611 40.10 -10.58 -35.07
N ALA A 612 40.67 -11.54 -34.34
CA ALA A 612 41.12 -11.31 -32.96
C ALA A 612 42.36 -10.40 -32.93
N GLY A 613 42.55 -9.66 -31.83
CA GLY A 613 43.71 -8.78 -31.64
C GLY A 613 43.68 -7.46 -32.43
N VAL A 614 42.58 -7.16 -33.14
CA VAL A 614 42.34 -5.87 -33.81
C VAL A 614 40.98 -5.32 -33.44
N TRP A 615 40.81 -3.99 -33.55
CA TRP A 615 39.52 -3.35 -33.35
C TRP A 615 38.54 -3.71 -34.46
N ASP A 616 37.40 -4.27 -34.07
CA ASP A 616 36.24 -4.52 -34.92
C ASP A 616 35.38 -3.23 -34.99
N GLU A 617 35.52 -2.54 -36.12
CA GLU A 617 34.75 -1.34 -36.50
C GLU A 617 33.53 -1.69 -37.38
N GLY A 618 33.11 -2.95 -37.40
CA GLY A 618 31.92 -3.38 -38.12
C GLY A 618 30.62 -2.76 -37.55
N PRO A 619 29.46 -3.02 -38.18
CA PRO A 619 28.16 -2.51 -37.72
C PRO A 619 27.93 -2.68 -36.22
N ALA A 620 27.23 -1.74 -35.59
CA ALA A 620 26.96 -1.82 -34.16
C ALA A 620 26.11 -3.06 -33.81
N LEU A 621 26.49 -3.74 -32.73
CA LEU A 621 25.70 -4.83 -32.18
C LEU A 621 24.59 -4.24 -31.31
N LYS A 622 23.33 -4.46 -31.66
CA LYS A 622 22.22 -4.04 -30.83
C LYS A 622 21.96 -5.11 -29.78
N VAL A 623 21.91 -4.71 -28.52
CA VAL A 623 21.63 -5.58 -27.38
C VAL A 623 20.48 -4.98 -26.59
N LYS A 624 19.42 -5.76 -26.41
CA LYS A 624 18.33 -5.44 -25.50
C LYS A 624 18.59 -6.07 -24.14
N LEU A 625 18.75 -5.24 -23.12
CA LEU A 625 18.99 -5.66 -21.74
C LEU A 625 17.68 -6.04 -21.07
N LEU A 626 17.76 -7.00 -20.13
CA LEU A 626 16.67 -7.31 -19.21
C LEU A 626 16.61 -6.32 -18.05
N ALA A 627 17.76 -5.81 -17.63
CA ALA A 627 17.97 -4.52 -16.96
C ALA A 627 19.46 -4.23 -16.80
N GLY A 628 19.75 -3.07 -16.21
CA GLY A 628 21.10 -2.55 -16.04
C GLY A 628 21.38 -1.49 -17.09
N GLN A 629 22.61 -0.97 -17.08
CA GLN A 629 23.06 0.04 -18.02
C GLN A 629 24.45 -0.33 -18.53
N LEU A 630 24.74 0.08 -19.76
CA LEU A 630 26.06 -0.03 -20.37
C LEU A 630 26.62 1.38 -20.57
N GLU A 631 27.94 1.51 -20.45
CA GLU A 631 28.62 2.80 -20.53
C GLU A 631 29.73 2.76 -21.58
N SER A 632 29.86 3.84 -22.35
CA SER A 632 31.01 4.05 -23.22
C SER A 632 32.27 4.31 -22.38
N ARG A 633 33.39 3.70 -22.78
CA ARG A 633 34.68 3.85 -22.12
C ARG A 633 35.78 4.14 -23.16
N PRO A 634 36.77 4.99 -22.83
CA PRO A 634 37.89 5.24 -23.73
C PRO A 634 38.59 3.95 -24.11
N ARG A 635 39.06 3.83 -25.36
CA ARG A 635 39.76 2.63 -25.86
C ARG A 635 40.94 2.21 -24.97
N SER A 636 41.65 3.15 -24.34
CA SER A 636 42.72 2.85 -23.40
C SER A 636 42.22 2.12 -22.14
N SER A 637 41.02 2.45 -21.63
CA SER A 637 40.41 1.75 -20.50
C SER A 637 39.92 0.36 -20.90
N VAL A 638 39.42 0.22 -22.13
CA VAL A 638 39.04 -1.09 -22.68
C VAL A 638 40.27 -1.99 -22.80
N MET A 639 41.39 -1.49 -23.31
CA MET A 639 42.66 -2.26 -23.33
C MET A 639 43.17 -2.65 -21.94
N ASN A 640 42.71 -1.98 -20.88
CA ASN A 640 42.99 -2.33 -19.48
C ASN A 640 41.92 -3.27 -18.86
N GLY A 641 41.05 -3.87 -19.67
CA GLY A 641 40.09 -4.90 -19.23
C GLY A 641 38.67 -4.40 -18.91
N VAL A 642 38.36 -3.11 -19.09
CA VAL A 642 37.01 -2.58 -18.85
C VAL A 642 36.06 -2.95 -20.00
N ASN A 643 34.74 -2.97 -19.74
CA ASN A 643 33.68 -3.33 -20.70
C ASN A 643 33.85 -4.74 -21.28
N LEU A 644 34.29 -5.68 -20.45
CA LEU A 644 34.33 -7.10 -20.78
C LEU A 644 32.91 -7.70 -20.77
N ALA A 645 32.58 -8.44 -21.82
CA ALA A 645 31.29 -9.10 -21.97
C ALA A 645 31.47 -10.47 -22.62
N SER A 646 30.44 -11.29 -22.54
CA SER A 646 30.35 -12.56 -23.24
C SER A 646 29.11 -12.61 -24.13
N ILE A 647 29.25 -13.29 -25.26
CA ILE A 647 28.16 -13.60 -26.19
C ILE A 647 28.16 -15.10 -26.49
N GLY A 648 26.97 -15.71 -26.53
CA GLY A 648 26.85 -17.14 -26.73
C GLY A 648 25.42 -17.59 -27.02
N ASP A 649 25.26 -18.91 -27.20
CA ASP A 649 23.96 -19.56 -27.45
C ASP A 649 23.19 -19.93 -26.16
N GLY A 650 23.72 -19.54 -25.00
CA GLY A 650 23.16 -19.85 -23.69
C GLY A 650 23.59 -21.20 -23.11
N THR A 651 24.34 -22.03 -23.86
CA THR A 651 24.95 -23.24 -23.30
C THR A 651 26.18 -22.89 -22.46
N PRO A 652 26.46 -23.60 -21.35
CA PRO A 652 27.53 -23.20 -20.44
C PRO A 652 28.92 -23.11 -21.06
N GLY A 653 29.22 -23.92 -22.08
CA GLY A 653 30.57 -24.05 -22.64
C GLY A 653 30.85 -23.24 -23.90
N ASN A 654 29.85 -22.56 -24.49
CA ASN A 654 29.96 -21.92 -25.80
C ASN A 654 29.84 -20.39 -25.72
N TRP A 655 30.87 -19.76 -25.16
CA TRP A 655 30.94 -18.31 -24.98
C TRP A 655 32.14 -17.72 -25.72
N GLU A 656 31.89 -16.68 -26.52
CA GLU A 656 32.93 -15.76 -26.95
C GLU A 656 33.03 -14.61 -25.95
N VAL A 657 34.23 -14.36 -25.43
CA VAL A 657 34.51 -13.17 -24.62
C VAL A 657 34.97 -12.04 -25.55
N PHE A 658 34.38 -10.86 -25.38
CA PHE A 658 34.68 -9.69 -26.17
C PHE A 658 34.59 -8.41 -25.32
N GLN A 659 35.09 -7.29 -25.85
CA GLN A 659 34.96 -5.98 -25.22
C GLN A 659 34.38 -4.96 -26.19
N PHE A 660 33.87 -3.84 -25.68
CA PHE A 660 33.33 -2.72 -26.48
C PHE A 660 33.73 -1.36 -25.91
N ALA A 661 33.97 -0.39 -26.78
CA ALA A 661 34.32 0.98 -26.40
C ALA A 661 33.08 1.87 -26.27
N ASP A 662 32.13 1.77 -27.20
CA ASP A 662 30.95 2.63 -27.23
C ASP A 662 29.68 1.84 -26.92
N ALA A 663 28.80 2.42 -26.10
CA ALA A 663 27.47 1.91 -25.82
C ALA A 663 26.46 3.06 -25.92
N ALA A 664 25.79 3.19 -27.06
CA ALA A 664 24.77 4.22 -27.30
C ALA A 664 23.36 3.67 -27.00
N LEU A 665 22.62 4.32 -26.11
CA LEU A 665 21.22 3.97 -25.84
C LEU A 665 20.33 4.47 -26.99
N GLU A 666 19.72 3.56 -27.75
CA GLU A 666 18.88 3.89 -28.92
C GLU A 666 17.37 3.84 -28.61
N ALA A 667 16.96 3.02 -27.65
CA ALA A 667 15.59 2.89 -27.16
C ALA A 667 15.62 2.41 -25.68
N PRO A 668 14.49 2.40 -24.94
CA PRO A 668 14.46 1.83 -23.60
C PRO A 668 15.10 0.44 -23.56
N ASP A 669 16.14 0.29 -22.74
CA ASP A 669 16.96 -0.92 -22.55
C ASP A 669 17.70 -1.47 -23.79
N VAL A 670 17.71 -0.75 -24.93
CA VAL A 670 18.40 -1.18 -26.17
C VAL A 670 19.64 -0.33 -26.42
N TYR A 671 20.80 -0.98 -26.44
CA TYR A 671 22.10 -0.37 -26.66
C TYR A 671 22.74 -0.83 -27.97
N ALA A 672 23.31 0.11 -28.73
CA ALA A 672 24.17 -0.16 -29.87
C ALA A 672 25.65 -0.14 -29.44
N LEU A 673 26.33 -1.28 -29.56
CA LEU A 673 27.72 -1.48 -29.12
C LEU A 673 28.69 -1.42 -30.31
N SER A 674 29.69 -0.54 -30.25
CA SER A 674 30.72 -0.38 -31.29
C SER A 674 32.15 -0.26 -30.73
N GLY A 675 33.13 -0.31 -31.63
CA GLY A 675 34.55 -0.34 -31.29
C GLY A 675 34.86 -1.56 -30.43
N ARG A 676 34.79 -2.76 -31.02
CA ARG A 676 34.84 -4.03 -30.26
C ARG A 676 36.21 -4.69 -30.34
N LEU A 677 36.61 -5.44 -29.30
CA LEU A 677 37.74 -6.38 -29.34
C LEU A 677 37.19 -7.80 -29.20
N ARG A 678 37.39 -8.62 -30.24
CA ARG A 678 36.73 -9.93 -30.38
C ARG A 678 37.64 -11.08 -29.98
N GLY A 679 37.05 -12.22 -29.61
CA GLY A 679 37.78 -13.46 -29.30
C GLY A 679 38.82 -13.33 -28.19
N GLN A 680 38.56 -12.53 -27.16
CA GLN A 680 39.50 -12.31 -26.05
C GLN A 680 39.77 -13.62 -25.28
N LEU A 681 40.93 -13.71 -24.62
CA LEU A 681 41.27 -14.83 -23.72
C LEU A 681 41.12 -16.23 -24.38
N GLY A 682 41.49 -16.33 -25.67
CA GLY A 682 41.48 -17.61 -26.39
C GLY A 682 40.12 -18.06 -26.89
N THR A 683 39.06 -17.25 -26.75
CA THR A 683 37.73 -17.59 -27.29
C THR A 683 37.59 -17.31 -28.77
N ASP A 684 38.63 -16.79 -29.44
CA ASP A 684 38.68 -16.67 -30.90
C ASP A 684 38.44 -18.01 -31.62
N ALA A 685 38.83 -19.12 -30.98
CA ALA A 685 38.56 -20.48 -31.47
C ALA A 685 37.08 -20.91 -31.37
N LEU A 686 36.27 -20.24 -30.53
CA LEU A 686 34.84 -20.51 -30.38
C LEU A 686 33.95 -19.56 -31.19
N MET A 687 34.52 -18.49 -31.73
CA MET A 687 33.77 -17.51 -32.52
C MET A 687 33.21 -18.17 -33.79
N PRO A 688 31.88 -18.21 -33.99
CA PRO A 688 31.25 -18.68 -35.22
C PRO A 688 31.37 -17.62 -36.32
N ASP A 689 30.95 -17.97 -37.53
CA ASP A 689 30.90 -16.99 -38.64
C ASP A 689 29.89 -15.87 -38.35
N VAL A 690 28.80 -16.19 -37.66
CA VAL A 690 27.76 -15.27 -37.21
C VAL A 690 27.20 -15.74 -35.89
N TRP A 691 27.20 -14.87 -34.88
CA TRP A 691 26.25 -14.96 -33.77
C TRP A 691 24.92 -14.39 -34.24
N PRO A 692 23.84 -15.18 -34.29
CA PRO A 692 22.55 -14.72 -34.80
C PRO A 692 21.88 -13.73 -33.84
N ASP A 693 20.86 -13.03 -34.36
CA ASP A 693 19.85 -12.37 -33.52
C ASP A 693 19.30 -13.36 -32.47
N GLY A 694 19.05 -12.87 -31.25
CA GLY A 694 18.67 -13.67 -30.09
C GLY A 694 19.82 -14.32 -29.31
N SER A 695 21.09 -14.10 -29.67
CA SER A 695 22.23 -14.58 -28.88
C SER A 695 22.26 -13.92 -27.49
N VAL A 696 22.66 -14.68 -26.47
CA VAL A 696 22.70 -14.19 -25.08
C VAL A 696 23.92 -13.30 -24.89
N PHE A 697 23.71 -12.14 -24.27
CA PHE A 697 24.75 -11.20 -23.86
C PHE A 697 24.83 -11.14 -22.33
N VAL A 698 26.05 -11.20 -21.78
CA VAL A 698 26.30 -11.00 -20.35
C VAL A 698 27.48 -10.06 -20.17
N LEU A 699 27.28 -8.95 -19.45
CA LEU A 699 28.39 -8.08 -19.04
C LEU A 699 29.16 -8.73 -17.89
N LEU A 700 30.47 -8.84 -18.02
CA LEU A 700 31.34 -9.46 -17.02
C LEU A 700 31.90 -8.38 -16.08
N ASN A 701 31.31 -8.29 -14.89
CA ASN A 701 31.74 -7.43 -13.79
C ASN A 701 31.52 -8.16 -12.44
N ASP A 702 31.65 -7.46 -11.31
CA ASP A 702 31.57 -8.03 -9.96
C ASP A 702 30.22 -8.72 -9.62
N SER A 703 29.18 -8.50 -10.43
CA SER A 703 27.87 -9.17 -10.30
C SER A 703 27.83 -10.59 -10.89
N VAL A 704 28.87 -10.98 -11.64
CA VAL A 704 29.03 -12.31 -12.24
C VAL A 704 30.18 -13.03 -11.52
N GLN A 705 29.85 -14.05 -10.73
CA GLN A 705 30.80 -14.68 -9.80
C GLN A 705 30.97 -16.17 -10.10
N GLN A 706 32.15 -16.72 -9.77
CA GLN A 706 32.36 -18.16 -9.81
C GLN A 706 31.54 -18.84 -8.71
N ILE A 707 30.87 -19.93 -9.08
CA ILE A 707 30.18 -20.78 -8.11
C ILE A 707 31.12 -21.87 -7.58
N SER A 708 30.79 -22.38 -6.41
CA SER A 708 31.52 -23.48 -5.79
C SER A 708 31.36 -24.77 -6.61
N LEU A 709 32.47 -25.28 -7.16
CA LEU A 709 32.54 -26.58 -7.84
C LEU A 709 33.83 -27.28 -7.45
N LEU A 710 33.75 -28.55 -7.04
CA LEU A 710 34.96 -29.32 -6.73
C LEU A 710 35.64 -29.80 -8.01
N ARG A 711 36.97 -29.90 -8.01
CA ARG A 711 37.75 -30.33 -9.18
C ARG A 711 37.34 -31.71 -9.74
N ASN A 712 36.92 -32.63 -8.87
CA ASN A 712 36.44 -33.97 -9.26
C ASN A 712 34.99 -33.99 -9.77
N GLU A 713 34.25 -32.88 -9.67
CA GLU A 713 32.89 -32.74 -10.17
C GLU A 713 32.83 -32.24 -11.63
N ARG A 714 34.00 -31.91 -12.20
CA ARG A 714 34.11 -31.49 -13.60
C ARG A 714 33.58 -32.57 -14.54
N ARG A 715 32.83 -32.16 -15.56
CA ARG A 715 32.13 -33.01 -16.55
C ARG A 715 31.10 -33.97 -15.94
N LEU A 716 30.69 -33.76 -14.69
CA LEU A 716 29.54 -34.45 -14.10
C LEU A 716 28.31 -33.53 -14.16
N ALA A 717 27.18 -34.09 -14.55
CA ALA A 717 25.90 -33.39 -14.49
C ALA A 717 25.48 -33.24 -13.02
N LYS A 718 25.18 -32.02 -12.61
CA LYS A 718 24.63 -31.70 -11.28
C LYS A 718 23.31 -30.98 -11.41
N HIS A 719 22.46 -31.17 -10.41
CA HIS A 719 21.19 -30.49 -10.28
C HIS A 719 21.39 -29.19 -9.51
N TYR A 720 20.84 -28.10 -10.03
CA TYR A 720 20.87 -26.77 -9.42
C TYR A 720 19.45 -26.24 -9.21
N ARG A 721 19.18 -25.71 -8.02
CA ARG A 721 17.95 -24.96 -7.72
C ARG A 721 18.35 -23.53 -7.40
N ILE A 722 17.88 -22.56 -8.19
CA ILE A 722 18.29 -21.16 -8.09
C ILE A 722 17.06 -20.27 -7.96
N GLY A 723 16.99 -19.48 -6.88
CA GLY A 723 15.81 -18.69 -6.57
C GLY A 723 16.02 -17.69 -5.41
N PRO A 724 14.97 -16.95 -5.01
CA PRO A 724 15.04 -15.93 -3.96
C PRO A 724 15.53 -16.47 -2.61
N ALA A 725 16.48 -15.79 -1.98
CA ALA A 725 17.03 -16.18 -0.67
C ALA A 725 16.00 -16.17 0.47
N THR A 726 14.87 -15.48 0.29
CA THR A 726 13.79 -15.37 1.27
C THR A 726 12.81 -16.55 1.26
N ARG A 727 13.03 -17.54 0.38
CA ARG A 727 12.15 -18.72 0.19
C ARG A 727 12.95 -20.02 0.22
N GLY A 728 12.26 -21.13 0.54
CA GLY A 728 12.83 -22.48 0.45
C GLY A 728 13.04 -22.93 -1.00
N TYR A 729 13.97 -23.86 -1.25
CA TYR A 729 14.34 -24.33 -2.60
C TYR A 729 13.22 -25.09 -3.34
N ASP A 730 12.14 -25.43 -2.64
CA ASP A 730 10.93 -26.08 -3.12
C ASP A 730 9.83 -25.10 -3.57
N ASP A 731 10.04 -23.79 -3.34
CA ASP A 731 9.11 -22.74 -3.77
C ASP A 731 9.05 -22.63 -5.32
N PRO A 732 7.87 -22.36 -5.92
CA PRO A 732 7.73 -22.21 -7.37
C PRO A 732 8.61 -21.13 -8.02
N SER A 733 9.16 -20.20 -7.24
CA SER A 733 10.12 -19.20 -7.71
C SER A 733 11.53 -19.75 -7.97
N TYR A 734 11.83 -21.00 -7.63
CA TYR A 734 13.13 -21.62 -7.92
C TYR A 734 13.16 -22.27 -9.31
N GLN A 735 14.16 -21.93 -10.10
CA GLN A 735 14.48 -22.61 -11.35
C GLN A 735 15.25 -23.89 -11.07
N HIS A 736 14.88 -24.99 -11.74
CA HIS A 736 15.64 -26.23 -11.73
C HIS A 736 16.43 -26.37 -13.03
N LEU A 737 17.76 -26.48 -12.91
CA LEU A 737 18.67 -26.71 -14.02
C LEU A 737 19.52 -27.96 -13.79
N ILE A 738 19.90 -28.62 -14.88
CA ILE A 738 20.92 -29.66 -14.88
C ILE A 738 22.07 -29.16 -15.74
N ALA A 739 23.25 -29.05 -15.16
CA ALA A 739 24.43 -28.51 -15.85
C ALA A 739 25.68 -29.33 -15.55
N SER A 740 26.60 -29.35 -16.50
CA SER A 740 27.93 -29.95 -16.38
C SER A 740 28.97 -29.01 -16.98
N PHE A 741 30.14 -28.89 -16.36
CA PHE A 741 31.16 -27.92 -16.75
C PHE A 741 32.46 -28.62 -17.13
N ALA A 742 33.06 -28.23 -18.25
CA ALA A 742 34.31 -28.78 -18.73
C ALA A 742 35.53 -28.19 -18.01
N GLY A 743 35.37 -27.02 -17.39
CA GLY A 743 36.42 -26.25 -16.72
C GLY A 743 37.31 -25.55 -17.76
N ASN A 744 36.72 -24.65 -18.55
CA ASN A 744 37.36 -24.02 -19.70
C ASN A 744 38.54 -23.11 -19.33
N GLY A 745 38.66 -22.65 -18.08
CA GLY A 745 39.87 -21.99 -17.58
C GLY A 745 41.12 -22.89 -17.55
N LEU A 746 40.94 -24.21 -17.61
CA LEU A 746 42.02 -25.19 -17.77
C LEU A 746 42.33 -25.52 -19.23
N ARG A 747 41.51 -25.07 -20.20
CA ARG A 747 41.66 -25.44 -21.61
C ARG A 747 42.81 -24.66 -22.25
N PRO A 748 43.82 -25.33 -22.83
CA PRO A 748 44.85 -24.64 -23.62
C PRO A 748 44.25 -23.87 -24.80
N TYR A 749 44.85 -22.71 -25.10
CA TYR A 749 44.45 -21.89 -26.26
C TYR A 749 44.85 -22.58 -27.57
N ALA A 750 44.12 -22.27 -28.64
CA ALA A 750 44.41 -22.82 -29.97
C ALA A 750 45.76 -22.26 -30.48
N PRO A 751 46.69 -23.10 -30.96
CA PRO A 751 47.93 -22.62 -31.59
C PRO A 751 47.66 -21.67 -32.75
N VAL A 752 48.56 -20.72 -32.99
CA VAL A 752 48.39 -19.70 -34.05
C VAL A 752 49.46 -19.79 -35.12
N HIS A 753 49.25 -19.06 -36.21
CA HIS A 753 50.19 -18.97 -37.33
C HIS A 753 50.57 -20.34 -37.90
N MET A 754 49.61 -21.27 -37.98
CA MET A 754 49.78 -22.53 -38.70
C MET A 754 50.21 -22.25 -40.13
N ARG A 755 51.31 -22.88 -40.54
CA ARG A 755 51.89 -22.78 -41.88
C ARG A 755 52.20 -24.17 -42.39
N VAL A 756 52.00 -24.34 -43.68
CA VAL A 756 52.43 -25.53 -44.42
C VAL A 756 53.47 -25.13 -45.46
N ARG A 757 54.56 -25.90 -45.54
CA ARG A 757 55.54 -25.84 -46.62
C ARG A 757 55.66 -27.22 -47.25
N SER A 758 55.26 -27.32 -48.51
CA SER A 758 55.33 -28.58 -49.25
C SER A 758 56.72 -28.80 -49.85
N TYR A 759 57.33 -29.94 -49.50
CA TYR A 759 58.59 -30.42 -50.04
C TYR A 759 58.37 -31.74 -50.79
N ALA A 760 59.34 -32.16 -51.60
CA ALA A 760 59.31 -33.47 -52.26
C ALA A 760 59.22 -34.65 -51.25
N ALA A 761 59.69 -34.45 -50.02
CA ALA A 761 59.67 -35.46 -48.95
C ALA A 761 58.37 -35.46 -48.12
N GLY A 762 57.49 -34.47 -48.27
CA GLY A 762 56.27 -34.33 -47.46
C GLY A 762 55.91 -32.86 -47.18
N ASP A 763 54.82 -32.65 -46.45
CA ASP A 763 54.41 -31.31 -46.02
C ASP A 763 54.94 -31.03 -44.60
N GLU A 764 55.76 -29.99 -44.47
CA GLU A 764 56.22 -29.48 -43.18
C GLU A 764 55.16 -28.53 -42.62
N LEU A 765 54.66 -28.84 -41.44
CA LEU A 765 53.68 -28.06 -40.70
C LEU A 765 54.36 -27.42 -39.49
N THR A 766 54.18 -26.12 -39.31
CA THR A 766 54.71 -25.36 -38.17
C THR A 766 53.64 -24.46 -37.59
N TRP A 767 53.66 -24.22 -36.29
CA TRP A 767 52.75 -23.31 -35.60
C TRP A 767 53.45 -22.58 -34.45
N ILE A 768 52.76 -21.65 -33.81
CA ILE A 768 53.24 -20.91 -32.65
C ILE A 768 52.34 -21.21 -31.45
N ARG A 769 52.96 -21.52 -30.31
CA ARG A 769 52.29 -21.79 -29.03
C ARG A 769 51.59 -20.54 -28.51
N ARG A 770 50.45 -20.72 -27.85
CA ARG A 770 49.80 -19.70 -27.02
C ARG A 770 49.74 -20.21 -25.58
N ALA A 771 49.88 -19.31 -24.61
CA ALA A 771 49.73 -19.63 -23.20
C ALA A 771 48.58 -18.82 -22.59
N ARG A 772 47.93 -19.41 -21.58
CA ARG A 772 46.80 -18.81 -20.83
C ARG A 772 47.22 -18.20 -19.50
N THR A 773 48.46 -18.41 -19.08
CA THR A 773 48.99 -18.00 -17.78
C THR A 773 50.24 -17.16 -18.02
N ASP A 774 50.23 -15.94 -17.50
CA ASP A 774 51.35 -14.98 -17.53
C ASP A 774 51.98 -14.77 -18.92
N ALA A 775 51.16 -14.88 -19.98
CA ALA A 775 51.61 -14.85 -21.37
C ALA A 775 51.84 -13.43 -21.94
N ASP A 776 51.37 -12.41 -21.24
CA ASP A 776 51.46 -10.99 -21.65
C ASP A 776 52.68 -10.26 -21.03
N ASP A 777 53.57 -10.97 -20.34
CA ASP A 777 54.82 -10.40 -19.84
C ASP A 777 55.90 -10.36 -20.94
N TRP A 778 56.39 -9.15 -21.24
CA TRP A 778 57.42 -8.89 -22.26
C TRP A 778 58.84 -8.92 -21.70
N SER A 779 59.02 -9.19 -20.40
CA SER A 779 60.33 -9.21 -19.75
C SER A 779 61.13 -10.49 -20.01
N GLY A 780 60.44 -11.59 -20.36
CA GLY A 780 61.03 -12.91 -20.62
C GLY A 780 61.52 -13.13 -22.05
N LEU A 781 62.28 -14.20 -22.26
CA LEU A 781 62.70 -14.66 -23.61
C LEU A 781 61.62 -15.47 -24.33
N GLU A 782 60.70 -16.09 -23.58
CA GLU A 782 59.64 -16.98 -24.05
C GLU A 782 58.48 -16.93 -23.05
N ILE A 783 57.23 -17.07 -23.51
CA ILE A 783 56.06 -17.03 -22.62
C ILE A 783 56.01 -18.28 -21.74
N PRO A 784 55.48 -18.22 -20.51
CA PRO A 784 55.39 -19.39 -19.63
C PRO A 784 54.64 -20.59 -20.24
N LEU A 785 55.05 -21.79 -19.80
CA LEU A 785 54.39 -23.10 -19.98
C LEU A 785 52.86 -23.04 -19.97
N GLY A 786 52.36 -22.79 -18.76
CA GLY A 786 50.98 -23.05 -18.34
C GLY A 786 50.65 -24.53 -18.11
N GLU A 787 51.42 -25.45 -18.70
CA GLU A 787 51.20 -26.90 -18.67
C GLU A 787 52.47 -27.67 -18.24
N GLU A 788 52.32 -28.94 -17.84
CA GLU A 788 53.42 -29.79 -17.31
C GLU A 788 54.52 -30.09 -18.34
N SER A 789 54.15 -30.16 -19.62
CA SER A 789 55.05 -30.38 -20.75
C SER A 789 54.46 -29.79 -22.03
N GLU A 790 55.30 -29.32 -22.95
CA GLU A 790 54.86 -28.88 -24.27
C GLU A 790 54.49 -30.10 -25.13
N SER A 791 53.22 -30.20 -25.50
CA SER A 791 52.70 -31.31 -26.31
C SER A 791 51.52 -30.86 -27.16
N TYR A 792 51.42 -31.41 -28.37
CA TYR A 792 50.41 -31.09 -29.38
C TYR A 792 49.80 -32.37 -29.95
N LEU A 793 48.48 -32.38 -30.06
CA LEU A 793 47.76 -33.40 -30.81
C LEU A 793 47.51 -32.86 -32.22
N VAL A 794 48.04 -33.55 -33.23
CA VAL A 794 47.89 -33.20 -34.64
C VAL A 794 46.96 -34.20 -35.30
N ARG A 795 45.95 -33.72 -36.01
CA ARG A 795 45.01 -34.53 -36.80
C ARG A 795 45.08 -34.16 -38.27
N VAL A 796 45.11 -35.18 -39.12
CA VAL A 796 44.89 -35.03 -40.57
C VAL A 796 43.48 -35.52 -40.88
N ILE A 797 42.68 -34.65 -41.50
CA ILE A 797 41.29 -34.91 -41.83
C ILE A 797 41.11 -34.81 -43.34
N ALA A 798 40.50 -35.81 -43.95
CA ALA A 798 40.08 -35.76 -45.35
C ALA A 798 38.65 -36.28 -45.49
N GLY A 799 37.81 -35.59 -46.25
CA GLY A 799 36.40 -35.96 -46.41
C GLY A 799 35.63 -36.05 -45.08
N GLY A 800 36.00 -35.26 -44.07
CA GLY A 800 35.40 -35.27 -42.73
C GLY A 800 35.83 -36.44 -41.83
N THR A 801 36.74 -37.30 -42.28
CA THR A 801 37.26 -38.44 -41.49
C THR A 801 38.69 -38.15 -41.03
N VAL A 802 39.00 -38.43 -39.76
CA VAL A 802 40.36 -38.38 -39.22
C VAL A 802 41.17 -39.55 -39.80
N LEU A 803 42.14 -39.24 -40.66
CA LEU A 803 43.02 -40.23 -41.28
C LEU A 803 44.23 -40.56 -40.39
N ARG A 804 44.74 -39.55 -39.67
CA ARG A 804 45.89 -39.68 -38.79
C ARG A 804 45.73 -38.79 -37.57
N GLU A 805 46.20 -39.30 -36.44
CA GLU A 805 46.34 -38.57 -35.19
C GLU A 805 47.71 -38.88 -34.59
N GLU A 806 48.50 -37.85 -34.29
CA GLU A 806 49.83 -37.99 -33.69
C GLU A 806 50.05 -36.99 -32.55
N LEU A 807 50.76 -37.44 -31.51
CA LEU A 807 51.18 -36.60 -30.38
C LEU A 807 52.64 -36.17 -30.56
N ILE A 808 52.87 -34.86 -30.60
CA ILE A 808 54.18 -34.26 -30.91
C ILE A 808 54.61 -33.34 -29.77
N SER A 809 55.91 -33.26 -29.47
CA SER A 809 56.47 -32.46 -28.36
C SER A 809 57.11 -31.15 -28.81
N GLU A 810 57.03 -30.82 -30.10
CA GLU A 810 57.59 -29.60 -30.68
C GLU A 810 56.52 -28.93 -31.56
N PRO A 811 56.59 -27.59 -31.75
CA PRO A 811 55.60 -26.86 -32.55
C PRO A 811 55.82 -27.02 -34.08
N ARG A 812 56.21 -28.23 -34.49
CA ARG A 812 56.44 -28.62 -35.88
C ARG A 812 56.18 -30.11 -36.07
N TRP A 813 55.67 -30.48 -37.23
CA TRP A 813 55.46 -31.87 -37.62
C TRP A 813 55.55 -32.01 -39.14
N THR A 814 56.10 -33.13 -39.61
CA THR A 814 56.25 -33.38 -41.06
C THR A 814 55.33 -34.52 -41.47
N TYR A 815 54.33 -34.20 -42.29
CA TYR A 815 53.47 -35.20 -42.91
C TYR A 815 54.17 -35.77 -44.15
N SER A 816 54.99 -36.79 -43.91
CA SER A 816 55.87 -37.39 -44.93
C SER A 816 55.08 -38.05 -46.08
N THR A 817 55.72 -38.21 -47.24
CA THR A 817 55.13 -38.94 -48.37
C THR A 817 54.76 -40.38 -48.01
N ALA A 818 55.53 -41.04 -47.15
CA ALA A 818 55.22 -42.38 -46.65
C ALA A 818 53.96 -42.40 -45.78
N MET A 819 53.79 -41.39 -44.91
CA MET A 819 52.58 -41.24 -44.10
C MET A 819 51.35 -40.98 -44.97
N LYS A 820 51.45 -40.06 -45.96
CA LYS A 820 50.38 -39.79 -46.92
C LYS A 820 49.94 -41.03 -47.69
N ALA A 821 50.91 -41.87 -48.11
CA ALA A 821 50.63 -43.12 -48.81
C ALA A 821 49.96 -44.16 -47.89
N ALA A 822 50.41 -44.27 -46.62
CA ALA A 822 49.81 -45.15 -45.64
C ALA A 822 48.37 -44.75 -45.29
N ASP A 823 48.10 -43.44 -45.25
CA ASP A 823 46.77 -42.87 -44.95
C ASP A 823 45.85 -42.88 -46.18
N GLY A 824 46.34 -43.31 -47.35
CA GLY A 824 45.57 -43.33 -48.59
C GLY A 824 45.13 -41.94 -49.06
N LEU A 825 45.87 -40.89 -48.69
CA LEU A 825 45.47 -39.52 -48.95
C LEU A 825 45.54 -39.19 -50.45
N SER A 826 44.41 -38.78 -51.02
CA SER A 826 44.31 -38.23 -52.37
C SER A 826 43.61 -36.87 -52.37
N GLY A 827 44.30 -35.82 -52.78
CA GLY A 827 43.72 -34.47 -52.90
C GLY A 827 43.95 -33.58 -51.66
N SER A 828 43.05 -32.63 -51.46
CA SER A 828 43.10 -31.67 -50.34
C SER A 828 42.75 -32.33 -49.00
N TYR A 829 43.33 -31.80 -47.93
CA TYR A 829 43.07 -32.25 -46.57
C TYR A 829 43.09 -31.06 -45.61
N GLU A 830 42.56 -31.26 -44.41
CA GLU A 830 42.64 -30.31 -43.31
C GLU A 830 43.57 -30.85 -42.23
N VAL A 831 44.36 -29.97 -41.63
CA VAL A 831 45.15 -30.26 -40.45
C VAL A 831 44.55 -29.53 -39.27
N GLU A 832 44.24 -30.26 -38.20
CA GLU A 832 43.91 -29.67 -36.91
C GLU A 832 45.08 -29.84 -35.93
N VAL A 833 45.40 -28.80 -35.16
CA VAL A 833 46.40 -28.86 -34.09
C VAL A 833 45.83 -28.27 -32.81
N ALA A 834 45.96 -29.00 -31.70
CA ALA A 834 45.62 -28.51 -30.37
C ALA A 834 46.76 -28.78 -29.38
N GLN A 835 47.08 -27.81 -28.53
CA GLN A 835 47.97 -28.03 -27.40
C GLN A 835 47.29 -28.94 -26.37
N VAL A 836 48.04 -29.85 -25.75
CA VAL A 836 47.51 -30.85 -24.82
C VAL A 836 47.84 -30.47 -23.38
N SER A 837 46.83 -30.53 -22.51
CA SER A 837 46.96 -30.45 -21.06
C SER A 837 46.76 -31.82 -20.43
N ALA A 838 47.57 -32.18 -19.44
CA ALA A 838 47.36 -33.41 -18.67
C ALA A 838 46.03 -33.39 -17.88
N VAL A 839 45.55 -32.20 -17.51
CA VAL A 839 44.33 -32.03 -16.71
C VAL A 839 43.10 -31.86 -17.61
N PHE A 840 43.20 -31.10 -18.71
CA PHE A 840 42.05 -30.86 -19.58
C PHE A 840 41.93 -31.87 -20.73
N GLY A 841 43.05 -32.37 -21.26
CA GLY A 841 43.13 -33.05 -22.55
C GLY A 841 43.49 -32.08 -23.67
N PRO A 842 43.13 -32.38 -24.93
CA PRO A 842 43.31 -31.46 -26.06
C PRO A 842 42.58 -30.14 -25.81
N GLY A 843 43.29 -29.03 -26.05
CA GLY A 843 42.77 -27.67 -25.98
C GLY A 843 41.89 -27.30 -27.16
N ALA A 844 41.77 -26.01 -27.43
CA ALA A 844 41.10 -25.53 -28.62
C ALA A 844 41.90 -25.88 -29.89
N TRP A 845 41.20 -26.17 -30.98
CA TRP A 845 41.81 -26.60 -32.25
C TRP A 845 42.06 -25.42 -33.16
N SER A 846 43.25 -25.38 -33.75
CA SER A 846 43.59 -24.54 -34.89
C SER A 846 43.49 -25.37 -36.16
N ARG A 847 43.00 -24.80 -37.26
CA ARG A 847 42.68 -25.52 -38.50
C ARG A 847 43.38 -24.89 -39.70
N LEU A 848 43.92 -25.72 -40.59
CA LEU A 848 44.51 -25.30 -41.85
C LEU A 848 44.12 -26.25 -42.98
N ALA A 849 43.46 -25.75 -44.02
CA ALA A 849 43.22 -26.48 -45.25
C ALA A 849 44.48 -26.47 -46.14
N VAL A 850 44.86 -27.64 -46.65
CA VAL A 850 46.04 -27.86 -47.51
C VAL A 850 45.60 -28.47 -48.83
N GLY A 851 46.02 -27.88 -49.95
CA GLY A 851 45.74 -28.40 -51.31
C GLY A 851 44.44 -27.89 -51.96
N GLN A 852 43.78 -26.87 -51.40
CA GLN A 852 42.79 -26.08 -52.15
C GLN A 852 43.50 -25.06 -53.03
N ALA A 853 43.16 -25.00 -54.33
CA ALA A 853 43.49 -23.85 -55.15
C ALA A 853 42.69 -22.64 -54.61
N ALA A 854 43.38 -21.52 -54.44
CA ALA A 854 42.83 -20.27 -53.88
C ALA A 854 41.58 -19.76 -54.60
#